data_AF-A0A4S2BRX7-F1
#
_entry.id   AF-A0A4S2BRX7-F1
#
_cell.length_a   1.000
_cell.length_b   1.000
_cell.length_c   1.000
_cell.angle_alpha   90.00
_cell.angle_beta   90.00
_cell.angle_gamma   90.00
#
_symmetry.space_group_name_H-M   'P 1'
#
loop_
_entity.id
_entity.type
_entity.pdbx_description
1 polymer ?
#
loop_
_entity_poly.entity_id
_entity_poly.type
_entity_poly.pdbx_seq_one_letter_code
_entity_poly.pdbx_strand_id
1 'polypeptide(L)'
;MQKKKLKKLLHTRKGLQYEEKTDYEVDDRLQLNYVSINQIKSDGMTTSFNKIRRENTKNVLNKYNHPDSQHIRLKPYYDSGIWLHWLGVLSDLTLPNTINNLNGELLLDKLTTGDNKELLDYHVWLNLKNVKYIKSQNQKLGIGDIVQGFSKIKRYNGNKYGLDTTIIEKAGIFKGVDKPDILVSNYDRQDDWVIEIENSTSSMRAWENYQESQDKTDLEKEPGHVEVRYQPSRYKKYRDRLQETERETSEEVLPLINEKETEYHAEVEKVYISRNNKINQPRNQPKLQLKRITNPHGRLIMPIVDLPYIDEAKKMGEVEPEDIVVFQSKANDVMPNSFGYMNNFRVVTKPPKHPYIELPENPNTFLGYIMWIHPDENRIPELVLNYQTWAISHGIHVDKIKNQLASLAPVRPITESELAEKLGISTARIENAVQQGVVKTYESDGIRMYDANAWQTFIDLLSAQDLRSVEAVKEKYTLYSTDDIAHLVDRPLDEVRDRIRKSNYDPLNGWHYKINLYGPNVYKMFKSRIVAKKLVPPRQRVKVHKEIPRDENYVKKFAPELTSKPEMKPVSPNLPVPQIVPKQEKQEVPVAVNTKDQRKEETAAPEVKKLQNVSAVVENKADTISIQVETFDAKYLNTEFKNMSEASHYIESTAAQKWTNHFLHVKNYETGKLEMISTKAVINVKAIE
;
A
#
# COMPACT_ATOMS: atom_id res chain seq x y z
N MET A 1 68.83 39.72 0.57
CA MET A 1 67.56 40.17 -0.05
C MET A 1 66.90 41.23 0.85
N GLN A 2 66.11 42.17 0.32
CA GLN A 2 65.56 43.29 1.10
C GLN A 2 64.22 42.98 1.80
N LYS A 3 64.08 43.40 3.07
CA LYS A 3 62.87 43.21 3.92
C LYS A 3 61.57 43.70 3.27
N LYS A 4 61.60 44.70 2.38
CA LYS A 4 60.41 45.22 1.66
C LYS A 4 59.71 44.15 0.80
N LYS A 5 60.44 43.24 0.12
CA LYS A 5 59.79 42.14 -0.64
C LYS A 5 59.07 41.15 0.28
N LEU A 6 59.70 40.80 1.41
CA LEU A 6 59.11 39.87 2.39
C LEU A 6 57.83 40.45 3.02
N LYS A 7 57.84 41.74 3.39
CA LYS A 7 56.64 42.39 3.95
C LYS A 7 55.52 42.50 2.90
N LYS A 8 55.84 42.73 1.62
CA LYS A 8 54.83 42.75 0.54
C LYS A 8 54.20 41.36 0.35
N LEU A 9 55.00 40.29 0.32
CA LEU A 9 54.51 38.90 0.29
C LEU A 9 53.60 38.56 1.49
N LEU A 10 53.99 38.96 2.70
CA LEU A 10 53.18 38.75 3.91
C LEU A 10 51.85 39.51 3.89
N HIS A 11 51.81 40.73 3.34
CA HIS A 11 50.54 41.46 3.15
C HIS A 11 49.68 40.85 2.02
N THR A 12 50.27 40.39 0.91
CA THR A 12 49.52 39.65 -0.13
C THR A 12 48.91 38.37 0.43
N ARG A 13 49.63 37.65 1.31
CA ARG A 13 49.14 36.44 1.98
C ARG A 13 48.09 36.71 3.08
N LYS A 14 47.96 37.94 3.57
CA LYS A 14 46.84 38.38 4.44
C LYS A 14 45.66 38.98 3.68
N GLY A 15 45.87 39.47 2.45
CA GLY A 15 44.81 39.94 1.55
C GLY A 15 44.13 38.84 0.74
N LEU A 16 44.47 37.57 0.99
CA LEU A 16 43.87 36.38 0.35
C LEU A 16 43.33 35.39 1.39
N GLN A 17 42.84 35.91 2.53
CA GLN A 17 41.71 35.26 3.19
C GLN A 17 40.47 35.61 2.37
N TYR A 18 40.27 34.88 1.26
CA TYR A 18 38.91 34.57 0.86
C TYR A 18 38.29 33.79 2.01
N GLU A 19 37.04 34.09 2.35
CA GLU A 19 36.22 33.18 3.13
C GLU A 19 36.04 31.94 2.25
N GLU A 20 36.68 30.83 2.63
CA GLU A 20 36.45 29.53 2.01
C GLU A 20 35.00 29.13 2.35
N LYS A 21 34.07 29.44 1.43
CA LYS A 21 32.76 28.79 1.41
C LYS A 21 33.02 27.29 1.52
N THR A 22 32.46 26.68 2.56
CA THR A 22 32.95 25.40 3.07
C THR A 22 32.94 24.32 1.98
N ASP A 23 34.09 23.68 1.79
CA ASP A 23 34.44 22.87 0.62
C ASP A 23 33.74 21.48 0.59
N TYR A 24 32.66 21.33 1.36
CA TYR A 24 31.95 20.07 1.60
C TYR A 24 31.28 19.50 0.34
N GLU A 25 30.66 20.34 -0.52
CA GLU A 25 30.02 19.87 -1.78
C GLU A 25 31.01 19.16 -2.74
N VAL A 26 32.31 19.35 -2.54
CA VAL A 26 33.39 18.76 -3.33
C VAL A 26 33.73 17.34 -2.85
N ASP A 27 33.47 17.01 -1.57
CA ASP A 27 33.77 15.70 -0.97
C ASP A 27 32.63 14.68 -1.17
N ASP A 28 31.47 15.09 -1.69
CA ASP A 28 30.31 14.20 -1.95
C ASP A 28 30.38 13.46 -3.31
N ARG A 29 31.47 13.58 -4.09
CA ARG A 29 31.58 13.00 -5.45
C ARG A 29 32.96 12.42 -5.77
N LEU A 30 32.97 11.28 -6.47
CA LEU A 30 34.18 10.73 -7.10
C LEU A 30 34.51 11.52 -8.38
N GLN A 31 35.60 12.28 -8.35
CA GLN A 31 36.10 13.02 -9.51
C GLN A 31 37.05 12.14 -10.35
N LEU A 32 36.65 11.81 -11.57
CA LEU A 32 37.45 11.00 -12.50
C LEU A 32 38.46 11.86 -13.28
N ASN A 33 39.53 12.26 -12.60
CA ASN A 33 40.68 12.89 -13.25
C ASN A 33 41.31 11.94 -14.28
N TYR A 34 41.75 12.50 -15.41
CA TYR A 34 42.28 11.74 -16.54
C TYR A 34 43.53 12.41 -17.13
N VAL A 35 44.37 11.60 -17.78
CA VAL A 35 45.49 12.08 -18.59
C VAL A 35 45.01 12.35 -20.02
N SER A 36 45.27 13.54 -20.53
CA SER A 36 45.03 13.84 -21.95
C SER A 36 46.03 13.11 -22.85
N ILE A 37 45.61 12.67 -24.05
CA ILE A 37 46.51 12.02 -25.02
C ILE A 37 47.75 12.87 -25.35
N ASN A 38 47.64 14.20 -25.27
CA ASN A 38 48.76 15.11 -25.51
C ASN A 38 49.80 15.09 -24.37
N GLN A 39 49.39 14.98 -23.10
CA GLN A 39 50.31 14.82 -21.98
C GLN A 39 51.06 13.49 -22.03
N ILE A 40 50.44 12.40 -22.51
CA ILE A 40 51.12 11.11 -22.71
C ILE A 40 52.25 11.25 -23.74
N LYS A 41 52.05 12.07 -24.78
CA LYS A 41 53.05 12.35 -25.83
C LYS A 41 54.19 13.26 -25.37
N SER A 42 53.96 14.17 -24.42
CA SER A 42 54.99 15.10 -23.93
C SER A 42 55.79 14.56 -22.75
N ASP A 43 55.11 13.99 -21.75
CA ASP A 43 55.71 13.69 -20.45
C ASP A 43 56.11 12.20 -20.34
N GLY A 44 55.58 11.35 -21.23
CA GLY A 44 55.70 9.89 -21.18
C GLY A 44 54.67 9.23 -20.27
N MET A 45 54.15 8.08 -20.71
CA MET A 45 53.01 7.36 -20.11
C MET A 45 53.12 7.18 -18.58
N THR A 46 54.25 6.68 -18.08
CA THR A 46 54.53 6.49 -16.65
C THR A 46 54.45 7.80 -15.87
N THR A 47 55.04 8.88 -16.39
CA THR A 47 55.08 10.20 -15.75
C THR A 47 53.67 10.78 -15.62
N SER A 48 52.91 10.77 -16.71
CA SER A 48 51.59 11.39 -16.76
C SER A 48 50.59 10.69 -15.83
N PHE A 49 50.57 9.36 -15.80
CA PHE A 49 49.65 8.62 -14.92
C PHE A 49 50.01 8.75 -13.45
N ASN A 50 51.30 8.66 -13.08
CA ASN A 50 51.71 8.86 -11.68
C ASN A 50 51.49 10.31 -11.20
N LYS A 51 51.55 11.30 -12.09
CA LYS A 51 51.16 12.68 -11.79
C LYS A 51 49.68 12.76 -11.39
N ILE A 52 48.77 12.29 -12.24
CA ILE A 52 47.33 12.31 -11.94
C ILE A 52 46.98 11.48 -10.70
N ARG A 53 47.61 10.31 -10.49
CA ARG A 53 47.43 9.54 -9.24
C ARG A 53 47.83 10.35 -8.00
N ARG A 54 48.94 11.10 -8.06
CA ARG A 54 49.42 12.00 -6.98
C ARG A 54 48.64 13.31 -6.84
N GLU A 55 47.72 13.58 -7.76
CA GLU A 55 46.70 14.63 -7.65
C GLU A 55 45.41 14.05 -7.03
N ASN A 56 45.03 12.82 -7.40
CA ASN A 56 43.92 12.08 -6.76
C ASN A 56 44.11 11.91 -5.24
N THR A 57 45.33 11.59 -4.78
CA THR A 57 45.63 11.46 -3.34
C THR A 57 45.49 12.74 -2.51
N LYS A 58 45.29 13.90 -3.16
CA LYS A 58 45.10 15.21 -2.53
C LYS A 58 43.70 15.77 -2.73
N ASN A 59 43.13 15.53 -3.92
CA ASN A 59 41.94 16.23 -4.39
C ASN A 59 40.69 15.32 -4.47
N VAL A 60 40.85 14.00 -4.46
CA VAL A 60 39.77 13.04 -4.75
C VAL A 60 39.46 12.11 -3.57
N LEU A 61 40.45 11.76 -2.75
CA LEU A 61 40.21 11.04 -1.49
C LEU A 61 39.37 11.90 -0.51
N ASN A 62 38.71 11.26 0.45
CA ASN A 62 37.92 11.94 1.47
C ASN A 62 38.81 12.89 2.30
N LYS A 63 38.34 14.12 2.49
CA LYS A 63 38.95 15.13 3.37
C LYS A 63 38.32 15.11 4.76
N TYR A 64 37.04 14.75 4.84
CA TYR A 64 36.24 14.84 6.06
C TYR A 64 35.77 13.45 6.53
N ASN A 65 35.41 13.36 7.80
CA ASN A 65 34.78 12.16 8.37
C ASN A 65 33.29 12.12 8.02
N HIS A 66 32.82 10.98 7.50
CA HIS A 66 31.42 10.80 7.06
C HIS A 66 30.73 9.77 7.98
N PRO A 67 30.22 10.17 9.17
CA PRO A 67 29.62 9.28 10.17
C PRO A 67 28.26 8.71 9.73
N ASP A 68 27.60 9.39 8.79
CA ASP A 68 26.38 9.03 8.08
C ASP A 68 26.54 7.80 7.16
N SER A 69 27.78 7.43 6.82
CA SER A 69 28.11 6.32 5.91
C SER A 69 27.79 4.95 6.54
N GLN A 70 26.51 4.60 6.55
CA GLN A 70 25.97 3.30 7.01
C GLN A 70 25.93 2.24 5.89
N HIS A 71 26.38 2.59 4.67
CA HIS A 71 26.37 1.74 3.48
C HIS A 71 24.96 1.28 3.04
N ILE A 72 23.91 2.05 3.38
CA ILE A 72 22.51 1.65 3.17
C ILE A 72 22.15 1.45 1.69
N ARG A 73 22.75 2.22 0.77
CA ARG A 73 22.56 2.07 -0.69
C ARG A 73 23.11 0.75 -1.25
N LEU A 74 23.87 -0.02 -0.47
CA LEU A 74 24.30 -1.37 -0.84
C LEU A 74 23.29 -2.45 -0.39
N LYS A 75 22.37 -2.14 0.54
CA LYS A 75 21.36 -3.08 1.04
C LYS A 75 20.49 -3.71 -0.07
N PRO A 76 19.97 -2.98 -1.08
CA PRO A 76 19.10 -3.58 -2.10
C PRO A 76 19.79 -4.69 -2.91
N TYR A 77 21.11 -4.59 -3.11
CA TYR A 77 21.93 -5.60 -3.78
C TYR A 77 22.19 -6.83 -2.89
N TYR A 78 22.34 -6.62 -1.58
CA TYR A 78 22.38 -7.73 -0.61
C TYR A 78 21.04 -8.48 -0.58
N ASP A 79 19.93 -7.75 -0.50
CA ASP A 79 18.58 -8.33 -0.41
C ASP A 79 18.20 -9.14 -1.66
N SER A 80 18.67 -8.74 -2.85
CA SER A 80 18.39 -9.44 -4.12
C SER A 80 19.46 -10.44 -4.56
N GLY A 81 20.65 -10.43 -3.94
CA GLY A 81 21.83 -11.15 -4.42
C GLY A 81 22.38 -10.65 -5.77
N ILE A 82 21.89 -9.53 -6.30
CA ILE A 82 22.33 -8.96 -7.58
C ILE A 82 23.73 -8.38 -7.44
N TRP A 83 24.59 -8.66 -8.43
CA TRP A 83 25.94 -8.13 -8.52
C TRP A 83 25.92 -6.62 -8.85
N LEU A 84 26.54 -5.82 -7.99
CA LEU A 84 26.80 -4.39 -8.22
C LEU A 84 27.98 -4.21 -9.19
N HIS A 85 27.84 -3.30 -10.16
CA HIS A 85 28.96 -2.74 -10.93
C HIS A 85 29.36 -1.38 -10.34
N TRP A 86 30.64 -1.20 -10.01
CA TRP A 86 31.10 -0.05 -9.23
C TRP A 86 32.45 0.52 -9.66
N LEU A 87 32.66 1.78 -9.27
CA LEU A 87 33.93 2.51 -9.32
C LEU A 87 34.24 3.09 -7.93
N GLY A 88 35.50 3.07 -7.50
CA GLY A 88 35.94 3.68 -6.24
C GLY A 88 37.43 4.05 -6.29
N VAL A 89 37.92 4.89 -5.39
CA VAL A 89 39.35 5.29 -5.36
C VAL A 89 40.08 4.65 -4.18
N LEU A 90 41.20 3.99 -4.45
CA LEU A 90 42.02 3.33 -3.43
C LEU A 90 42.66 4.39 -2.51
N SER A 91 42.31 4.39 -1.23
CA SER A 91 42.62 5.47 -0.29
C SER A 91 43.54 5.08 0.87
N ASP A 92 43.54 3.79 1.24
CA ASP A 92 44.40 3.16 2.26
C ASP A 92 44.35 1.62 2.12
N LEU A 93 45.13 0.88 2.92
CA LEU A 93 45.01 -0.57 3.04
C LEU A 93 45.35 -1.09 4.45
N THR A 94 44.80 -2.24 4.82
CA THR A 94 45.26 -3.01 5.98
C THR A 94 46.21 -4.11 5.56
N LEU A 95 47.36 -4.20 6.23
CA LEU A 95 48.30 -5.31 6.08
C LEU A 95 47.78 -6.56 6.81
N PRO A 96 48.15 -7.78 6.35
CA PRO A 96 47.89 -9.02 7.06
C PRO A 96 48.34 -9.00 8.53
N ASN A 97 47.53 -9.56 9.42
CA ASN A 97 47.87 -9.82 10.81
C ASN A 97 47.33 -11.18 11.28
N THR A 98 48.01 -11.75 12.28
CA THR A 98 47.81 -13.12 12.77
C THR A 98 46.55 -13.33 13.62
N ILE A 99 45.77 -12.29 13.90
CA ILE A 99 44.66 -12.35 14.87
C ILE A 99 43.30 -12.28 14.16
N ASN A 100 43.07 -11.28 13.31
CA ASN A 100 41.74 -11.01 12.74
C ASN A 100 41.71 -10.77 11.22
N ASN A 101 42.85 -10.59 10.56
CA ASN A 101 42.89 -10.23 9.14
C ASN A 101 44.07 -10.89 8.42
N LEU A 102 43.90 -12.16 8.05
CA LEU A 102 44.96 -12.98 7.45
C LEU A 102 45.36 -12.56 6.02
N ASN A 103 44.47 -11.88 5.29
CA ASN A 103 44.64 -11.60 3.86
C ASN A 103 44.78 -10.11 3.51
N GLY A 104 44.54 -9.20 4.45
CA GLY A 104 44.51 -7.75 4.20
C GLY A 104 43.27 -7.26 3.46
N GLU A 105 43.06 -5.95 3.48
CA GLU A 105 41.88 -5.28 2.90
C GLU A 105 42.24 -3.95 2.24
N LEU A 106 41.56 -3.61 1.15
CA LEU A 106 41.68 -2.33 0.47
C LEU A 106 40.59 -1.37 0.94
N LEU A 107 40.94 -0.12 1.25
CA LEU A 107 39.94 0.92 1.47
C LEU A 107 39.64 1.66 0.16
N LEU A 108 38.38 1.62 -0.25
CA LEU A 108 37.85 2.41 -1.35
C LEU A 108 37.11 3.61 -0.76
N ASP A 109 37.67 4.81 -0.92
CA ASP A 109 36.91 6.05 -0.72
C ASP A 109 35.96 6.22 -1.91
N LYS A 110 34.81 6.87 -1.66
CA LYS A 110 33.80 7.25 -2.67
C LYS A 110 33.44 6.12 -3.63
N LEU A 111 32.82 5.07 -3.10
CA LEU A 111 32.25 4.00 -3.93
C LEU A 111 31.02 4.54 -4.68
N THR A 112 30.98 4.34 -6.00
CA THR A 112 29.97 4.85 -6.93
C THR A 112 29.42 3.77 -7.83
N THR A 113 28.30 4.05 -8.50
CA THR A 113 27.81 3.27 -9.65
C THR A 113 28.88 3.19 -10.75
N GLY A 114 28.88 2.12 -11.55
CA GLY A 114 29.86 1.91 -12.63
C GLY A 114 29.86 2.97 -13.75
N ASP A 115 28.87 3.86 -13.80
CA ASP A 115 28.79 5.03 -14.69
C ASP A 115 29.30 6.35 -14.05
N ASN A 116 29.73 6.29 -12.78
CA ASN A 116 30.16 7.42 -11.94
C ASN A 116 29.13 8.54 -11.86
N LYS A 117 27.83 8.20 -11.78
CA LYS A 117 26.75 9.19 -11.61
C LYS A 117 26.23 9.29 -10.19
N GLU A 118 26.31 8.23 -9.39
CA GLU A 118 25.84 8.26 -8.01
C GLU A 118 26.85 7.69 -7.02
N LEU A 119 26.99 8.39 -5.89
CA LEU A 119 27.65 7.89 -4.69
C LEU A 119 26.79 6.80 -4.04
N LEU A 120 27.38 5.63 -3.83
CA LEU A 120 26.80 4.52 -3.08
C LEU A 120 27.23 4.58 -1.62
N ASP A 121 28.49 4.93 -1.35
CA ASP A 121 29.02 5.07 0.01
C ASP A 121 30.35 5.85 0.03
N TYR A 122 30.69 6.49 1.15
CA TYR A 122 31.93 7.26 1.29
C TYR A 122 33.17 6.40 1.55
N HIS A 123 33.06 5.22 2.19
CA HIS A 123 34.22 4.40 2.54
C HIS A 123 33.90 2.90 2.71
N VAL A 124 34.43 2.05 1.81
CA VAL A 124 34.16 0.59 1.83
C VAL A 124 35.44 -0.23 1.82
N TRP A 125 35.53 -1.21 2.74
CA TRP A 125 36.66 -2.14 2.87
C TRP A 125 36.46 -3.39 2.00
N LEU A 126 37.23 -3.53 0.93
CA LEU A 126 37.29 -4.75 0.12
C LEU A 126 38.32 -5.72 0.69
N ASN A 127 37.86 -6.77 1.36
CA ASN A 127 38.74 -7.83 1.85
C ASN A 127 39.32 -8.65 0.69
N LEU A 128 40.63 -8.84 0.65
CA LEU A 128 41.29 -9.46 -0.51
C LEU A 128 41.02 -10.96 -0.64
N LYS A 129 40.59 -11.64 0.43
CA LYS A 129 40.02 -13.01 0.37
C LYS A 129 38.80 -13.10 -0.55
N ASN A 130 38.07 -11.99 -0.72
CA ASN A 130 36.86 -11.95 -1.52
C ASN A 130 37.11 -11.63 -3.00
N VAL A 131 38.32 -11.18 -3.36
CA VAL A 131 38.68 -10.93 -4.75
C VAL A 131 39.00 -12.28 -5.41
N LYS A 132 38.04 -12.76 -6.22
CA LYS A 132 38.11 -14.05 -6.88
C LYS A 132 39.00 -14.04 -8.11
N TYR A 133 38.98 -12.96 -8.87
CA TYR A 133 39.69 -12.85 -10.13
C TYR A 133 40.03 -11.38 -10.46
N ILE A 134 41.18 -11.16 -11.09
CA ILE A 134 41.55 -9.89 -11.73
C ILE A 134 41.69 -10.08 -13.25
N LYS A 135 41.05 -9.20 -14.02
CA LYS A 135 40.99 -9.33 -15.49
C LYS A 135 42.31 -8.98 -16.20
N SER A 136 43.26 -8.39 -15.49
CA SER A 136 44.61 -8.05 -15.97
C SER A 136 45.69 -9.11 -15.67
N GLN A 137 45.33 -10.23 -15.03
CA GLN A 137 46.21 -11.34 -14.59
C GLN A 137 47.23 -10.99 -13.49
N ASN A 138 47.97 -9.89 -13.63
CA ASN A 138 48.71 -9.20 -12.57
C ASN A 138 48.23 -7.73 -12.52
N GLN A 139 48.14 -7.16 -11.32
CA GLN A 139 47.82 -5.76 -11.11
C GLN A 139 48.60 -5.19 -9.91
N LYS A 140 49.48 -4.21 -10.18
CA LYS A 140 49.99 -3.31 -9.13
C LYS A 140 49.00 -2.17 -8.89
N LEU A 141 48.83 -1.75 -7.63
CA LEU A 141 48.02 -0.59 -7.24
C LEU A 141 48.85 0.38 -6.40
N GLY A 142 48.55 1.67 -6.52
CA GLY A 142 49.04 2.74 -5.66
C GLY A 142 47.86 3.53 -5.11
N ILE A 143 48.02 4.14 -3.92
CA ILE A 143 47.01 5.05 -3.36
C ILE A 143 46.72 6.16 -4.39
N GLY A 144 45.44 6.46 -4.61
CA GLY A 144 44.93 7.39 -5.63
C GLY A 144 44.49 6.75 -6.97
N ASP A 145 44.70 5.45 -7.18
CA ASP A 145 44.16 4.74 -8.34
C ASP A 145 42.63 4.58 -8.25
N ILE A 146 41.93 4.70 -9.37
CA ILE A 146 40.54 4.27 -9.51
C ILE A 146 40.50 2.77 -9.76
N VAL A 147 39.68 2.05 -8.99
CA VAL A 147 39.40 0.62 -9.11
C VAL A 147 37.98 0.44 -9.68
N GLN A 148 37.84 -0.44 -10.67
CA GLN A 148 36.58 -0.82 -11.28
C GLN A 148 36.32 -2.31 -11.05
N GLY A 149 35.13 -2.67 -10.59
CA GLY A 149 34.81 -4.06 -10.31
C GLY A 149 33.32 -4.40 -10.37
N PHE A 150 33.06 -5.70 -10.32
CA PHE A 150 31.75 -6.28 -10.07
C PHE A 150 31.80 -7.06 -8.75
N SER A 151 30.81 -6.90 -7.89
CA SER A 151 30.75 -7.64 -6.61
C SER A 151 29.33 -8.05 -6.24
N LYS A 152 29.18 -9.20 -5.59
CA LYS A 152 28.08 -9.39 -4.63
C LYS A 152 28.28 -8.49 -3.41
N ILE A 153 27.20 -8.18 -2.71
CA ILE A 153 27.25 -7.46 -1.43
C ILE A 153 26.99 -8.44 -0.29
N LYS A 154 27.75 -8.32 0.80
CA LYS A 154 27.44 -8.95 2.09
C LYS A 154 27.01 -7.93 3.14
N ARG A 155 26.41 -8.43 4.20
CA ARG A 155 26.25 -7.75 5.48
C ARG A 155 27.51 -8.01 6.32
N TYR A 156 28.09 -6.99 6.94
CA TYR A 156 29.24 -7.14 7.84
C TYR A 156 28.78 -7.43 9.28
N ASN A 157 28.29 -6.40 9.96
CA ASN A 157 27.83 -6.40 11.34
C ASN A 157 26.74 -5.33 11.49
N GLY A 158 25.73 -5.56 12.35
CA GLY A 158 24.62 -4.63 12.52
C GLY A 158 23.90 -4.35 11.19
N ASN A 159 23.74 -3.08 10.83
CA ASN A 159 23.11 -2.66 9.56
C ASN A 159 24.12 -2.21 8.49
N LYS A 160 25.41 -2.57 8.63
CA LYS A 160 26.46 -2.23 7.65
C LYS A 160 26.63 -3.31 6.58
N TYR A 161 26.79 -2.87 5.34
CA TYR A 161 26.94 -3.69 4.13
C TYR A 161 28.23 -3.36 3.38
N GLY A 162 28.71 -4.24 2.50
CA GLY A 162 29.85 -3.95 1.64
C GLY A 162 30.25 -5.11 0.73
N LEU A 163 31.40 -4.95 0.07
CA LEU A 163 31.79 -5.81 -1.06
C LEU A 163 32.13 -7.24 -0.59
N ASP A 164 31.46 -8.21 -1.20
CA ASP A 164 31.77 -9.62 -1.03
C ASP A 164 32.50 -10.20 -2.25
N THR A 165 32.14 -11.40 -2.72
CA THR A 165 32.70 -12.07 -3.90
C THR A 165 32.83 -11.07 -5.06
N THR A 166 34.07 -10.77 -5.46
CA THR A 166 34.45 -9.63 -6.31
C THR A 166 35.34 -10.05 -7.48
N ILE A 167 35.08 -9.46 -8.65
CA ILE A 167 36.00 -9.40 -9.79
C ILE A 167 36.50 -7.96 -9.93
N ILE A 168 37.81 -7.75 -10.03
CA ILE A 168 38.37 -6.45 -10.44
C ILE A 168 38.59 -6.50 -11.96
N GLU A 169 37.88 -5.63 -12.69
CA GLU A 169 38.04 -5.52 -14.14
C GLU A 169 39.28 -4.71 -14.52
N LYS A 170 39.48 -3.58 -13.84
CA LYS A 170 40.48 -2.57 -14.19
C LYS A 170 40.88 -1.80 -12.94
N ALA A 171 42.14 -1.37 -12.86
CA ALA A 171 42.57 -0.49 -11.79
C ALA A 171 43.77 0.39 -12.19
N GLY A 172 43.61 1.70 -12.06
CA GLY A 172 44.61 2.68 -12.47
C GLY A 172 44.03 4.06 -12.67
N ILE A 173 44.38 4.71 -13.79
CA ILE A 173 44.01 6.10 -14.07
C ILE A 173 43.37 6.20 -15.45
N PHE A 174 42.38 7.08 -15.61
CA PHE A 174 41.74 7.32 -16.90
C PHE A 174 42.66 8.06 -17.87
N LYS A 175 42.50 7.79 -19.17
CA LYS A 175 42.95 8.66 -20.26
C LYS A 175 41.76 9.12 -21.10
N GLY A 176 41.95 10.17 -21.89
CA GLY A 176 40.98 10.64 -22.87
C GLY A 176 41.46 11.85 -23.67
N VAL A 177 40.54 12.51 -24.37
CA VAL A 177 40.78 13.79 -25.06
C VAL A 177 40.27 14.92 -24.16
N ASP A 178 38.95 15.07 -24.07
CA ASP A 178 38.27 16.15 -23.33
C ASP A 178 37.51 15.66 -22.07
N LYS A 179 37.47 14.34 -21.86
CA LYS A 179 36.77 13.66 -20.75
C LYS A 179 37.51 12.38 -20.34
N PRO A 180 37.30 11.83 -19.12
CA PRO A 180 37.69 10.46 -18.80
C PRO A 180 36.97 9.48 -19.74
N ASP A 181 37.72 8.57 -20.36
CA ASP A 181 37.21 7.66 -21.39
C ASP A 181 37.68 6.22 -21.16
N ILE A 182 39.01 5.99 -21.14
CA ILE A 182 39.59 4.65 -20.96
C ILE A 182 40.37 4.59 -19.64
N LEU A 183 39.89 3.80 -18.67
CA LEU A 183 40.66 3.44 -17.47
C LEU A 183 41.84 2.54 -17.86
N VAL A 184 43.07 3.04 -17.73
CA VAL A 184 44.30 2.32 -18.05
C VAL A 184 44.80 1.57 -16.82
N SER A 185 44.88 0.24 -16.95
CA SER A 185 45.31 -0.68 -15.89
C SER A 185 46.79 -1.03 -16.01
N ASN A 186 47.35 -1.56 -14.92
CA ASN A 186 48.74 -2.01 -14.75
C ASN A 186 49.85 -1.13 -15.40
N TYR A 187 49.69 0.20 -15.39
CA TYR A 187 50.77 1.11 -15.76
C TYR A 187 51.87 1.10 -14.67
N ASP A 188 53.12 1.41 -15.06
CA ASP A 188 54.24 1.45 -14.12
C ASP A 188 54.03 2.51 -13.03
N ARG A 189 54.16 2.11 -11.77
CA ARG A 189 54.01 2.94 -10.56
C ARG A 189 55.36 3.18 -9.85
N GLN A 190 56.46 2.76 -10.46
CA GLN A 190 57.81 2.88 -9.96
C GLN A 190 57.91 2.29 -8.55
N ASP A 191 58.37 3.07 -7.57
CA ASP A 191 58.54 2.68 -6.17
C ASP A 191 57.34 3.10 -5.28
N ASP A 192 56.22 3.51 -5.89
CA ASP A 192 55.06 4.16 -5.25
C ASP A 192 53.76 3.33 -5.41
N TRP A 193 53.92 2.02 -5.68
CA TRP A 193 52.88 1.01 -5.48
C TRP A 193 52.81 0.61 -3.99
N VAL A 194 51.69 0.00 -3.59
CA VAL A 194 51.45 -0.44 -2.19
C VAL A 194 50.94 -1.87 -2.08
N ILE A 195 50.40 -2.42 -3.18
CA ILE A 195 49.96 -3.81 -3.30
C ILE A 195 50.15 -4.28 -4.74
N GLU A 196 50.56 -5.54 -4.89
CA GLU A 196 50.57 -6.30 -6.14
C GLU A 196 49.61 -7.48 -5.96
N ILE A 197 48.72 -7.68 -6.93
CA ILE A 197 47.70 -8.73 -6.92
C ILE A 197 47.92 -9.61 -8.16
N GLU A 198 47.89 -10.93 -8.01
CA GLU A 198 48.05 -11.91 -9.10
C GLU A 198 46.94 -12.98 -9.01
N ASN A 199 46.48 -13.51 -10.15
CA ASN A 199 45.51 -14.62 -10.14
C ASN A 199 46.18 -15.93 -9.69
N SER A 200 45.60 -16.58 -8.67
CA SER A 200 45.99 -17.94 -8.31
C SER A 200 45.45 -18.96 -9.33
N THR A 201 45.95 -20.20 -9.30
CA THR A 201 45.42 -21.31 -10.11
C THR A 201 43.91 -21.52 -9.91
N SER A 202 43.41 -21.33 -8.69
CA SER A 202 41.97 -21.42 -8.41
C SER A 202 41.19 -20.19 -8.88
N SER A 203 41.79 -18.99 -8.89
CA SER A 203 41.21 -17.80 -9.51
C SER A 203 40.99 -17.96 -11.01
N MET A 204 41.95 -18.60 -11.70
CA MET A 204 41.83 -18.88 -13.13
C MET A 204 40.70 -19.89 -13.39
N ARG A 205 40.65 -21.01 -12.66
CA ARG A 205 39.56 -22.00 -12.79
C ARG A 205 38.17 -21.42 -12.50
N ALA A 206 38.04 -20.58 -11.46
CA ALA A 206 36.79 -19.90 -11.15
C ALA A 206 36.29 -19.03 -12.31
N TRP A 207 37.22 -18.40 -13.03
CA TRP A 207 36.92 -17.61 -14.22
C TRP A 207 36.63 -18.49 -15.45
N GLU A 208 37.37 -19.56 -15.67
CA GLU A 208 37.13 -20.54 -16.75
C GLU A 208 35.72 -21.15 -16.65
N ASN A 209 35.34 -21.67 -15.48
CA ASN A 209 33.99 -22.18 -15.20
C ASN A 209 32.91 -21.14 -15.53
N TYR A 210 33.09 -19.89 -15.08
CA TYR A 210 32.19 -18.79 -15.35
C TYR A 210 32.12 -18.41 -16.85
N GLN A 211 33.22 -18.53 -17.60
CA GLN A 211 33.20 -18.29 -19.04
C GLN A 211 32.41 -19.36 -19.79
N GLU A 212 32.46 -20.62 -19.35
CA GLU A 212 31.67 -21.72 -19.93
C GLU A 212 30.18 -21.63 -19.57
N SER A 213 29.85 -21.40 -18.29
CA SER A 213 28.46 -21.43 -17.80
C SER A 213 27.69 -20.11 -17.96
N GLN A 214 28.40 -18.98 -17.96
CA GLN A 214 27.88 -17.63 -17.72
C GLN A 214 27.15 -17.45 -16.36
N ASP A 215 27.16 -18.45 -15.48
CA ASP A 215 26.60 -18.38 -14.14
C ASP A 215 27.62 -17.82 -13.13
N LYS A 216 27.31 -16.62 -12.62
CA LYS A 216 28.15 -15.93 -11.64
C LYS A 216 28.29 -16.69 -10.31
N THR A 217 27.45 -17.69 -10.01
CA THR A 217 27.63 -18.50 -8.80
C THR A 217 28.88 -19.40 -8.87
N ASP A 218 29.45 -19.70 -10.04
CA ASP A 218 30.70 -20.48 -10.14
C ASP A 218 31.90 -19.75 -9.51
N LEU A 219 31.89 -18.41 -9.53
CA LEU A 219 32.86 -17.56 -8.86
C LEU A 219 32.81 -17.70 -7.33
N GLU A 220 31.68 -18.14 -6.78
CA GLU A 220 31.46 -18.33 -5.34
C GLU A 220 31.85 -19.75 -4.90
N LYS A 221 31.65 -20.76 -5.77
CA LYS A 221 31.89 -22.19 -5.50
C LYS A 221 33.37 -22.52 -5.33
N GLU A 222 34.25 -21.95 -6.15
CA GLU A 222 35.69 -22.18 -6.03
C GLU A 222 36.25 -21.52 -4.75
N PRO A 223 36.95 -22.25 -3.86
CA PRO A 223 37.38 -21.74 -2.55
C PRO A 223 38.53 -20.73 -2.63
N GLY A 224 39.16 -20.59 -3.80
CA GLY A 224 40.32 -19.74 -4.02
C GLY A 224 40.03 -18.23 -3.99
N HIS A 225 41.11 -17.47 -4.02
CA HIS A 225 41.18 -16.02 -4.20
C HIS A 225 42.53 -15.66 -4.83
N VAL A 226 42.72 -14.38 -5.14
CA VAL A 226 43.97 -13.84 -5.67
C VAL A 226 45.15 -13.95 -4.69
N GLU A 227 46.36 -14.09 -5.22
CA GLU A 227 47.61 -13.95 -4.47
C GLU A 227 48.01 -12.48 -4.35
N VAL A 228 48.71 -12.12 -3.26
CA VAL A 228 48.95 -10.73 -2.89
C VAL A 228 50.35 -10.51 -2.33
N ARG A 229 51.03 -9.45 -2.78
CA ARG A 229 52.26 -8.89 -2.17
C ARG A 229 52.03 -7.44 -1.75
N TYR A 230 52.74 -6.99 -0.71
CA TYR A 230 52.56 -5.66 -0.12
C TYR A 230 53.84 -4.83 -0.12
N GLN A 231 53.68 -3.51 -0.22
CA GLN A 231 54.73 -2.52 0.05
C GLN A 231 54.18 -1.44 1.00
N PRO A 232 54.97 -0.96 2.00
CA PRO A 232 54.53 0.12 2.88
C PRO A 232 54.11 1.39 2.13
N SER A 233 52.92 1.91 2.44
CA SER A 233 52.44 3.18 1.89
C SER A 233 53.27 4.36 2.37
N ARG A 234 53.52 5.31 1.47
CA ARG A 234 54.20 6.60 1.74
C ARG A 234 53.21 7.73 2.06
N TYR A 235 51.91 7.45 1.97
CA TYR A 235 50.83 8.41 2.20
C TYR A 235 50.33 8.33 3.65
N LYS A 236 49.71 9.41 4.14
CA LYS A 236 48.95 9.40 5.38
C LYS A 236 47.86 8.33 5.31
N LYS A 237 47.66 7.58 6.39
CA LYS A 237 46.53 6.66 6.54
C LYS A 237 45.22 7.42 6.52
N TYR A 238 44.12 6.72 6.26
CA TYR A 238 42.75 7.25 6.25
C TYR A 238 42.48 8.13 7.49
N ARG A 239 42.62 7.56 8.69
CA ARG A 239 42.36 8.28 9.96
C ARG A 239 43.30 9.48 10.22
N ASP A 240 44.50 9.47 9.63
CA ASP A 240 45.49 10.55 9.79
C ASP A 240 45.29 11.71 8.79
N ARG A 241 44.36 11.52 7.83
CA ARG A 241 43.99 12.46 6.77
C ARG A 241 42.72 13.26 7.09
N LEU A 242 41.73 12.64 7.73
CA LEU A 242 40.40 13.24 7.89
C LEU A 242 40.38 14.41 8.88
N GLN A 243 39.48 15.35 8.61
CA GLN A 243 39.04 16.38 9.53
C GLN A 243 37.64 16.03 10.08
N GLU A 244 37.32 16.50 11.28
CA GLU A 244 35.95 16.40 11.82
C GLU A 244 35.02 17.34 11.04
N THR A 245 33.75 16.93 10.88
CA THR A 245 32.71 17.69 10.18
C THR A 245 31.88 18.53 11.13
N GLU A 246 31.42 19.69 10.66
CA GLU A 246 30.39 20.50 11.34
C GLU A 246 28.96 19.93 11.16
N ARG A 247 28.79 18.78 10.47
CA ARG A 247 27.54 17.99 10.43
C ARG A 247 27.21 17.45 11.83
N GLU A 248 26.30 18.10 12.56
CA GLU A 248 26.04 17.81 13.98
C GLU A 248 25.27 16.50 14.27
N THR A 249 24.47 15.96 13.33
CA THR A 249 23.60 14.77 13.60
C THR A 249 23.72 13.66 12.56
N SER A 250 23.34 12.44 12.96
CA SER A 250 23.38 11.23 12.12
C SER A 250 22.17 11.08 11.18
N GLU A 251 21.55 12.19 10.78
CA GLU A 251 20.27 12.19 10.05
C GLU A 251 20.46 12.29 8.52
N GLU A 252 21.61 12.78 8.04
CA GLU A 252 21.96 12.92 6.62
C GLU A 252 22.40 11.59 5.94
N VAL A 253 21.83 10.44 6.33
CA VAL A 253 22.20 9.14 5.74
C VAL A 253 21.77 9.08 4.26
N LEU A 254 22.75 8.93 3.35
CA LEU A 254 22.59 8.84 1.88
C LEU A 254 21.28 8.13 1.45
N PRO A 255 20.23 8.87 1.04
CA PRO A 255 18.88 8.31 0.95
C PRO A 255 18.73 7.27 -0.18
N LEU A 256 17.90 6.25 0.05
CA LEU A 256 17.65 5.19 -0.92
C LEU A 256 16.92 5.68 -2.17
N ILE A 257 16.01 6.64 -2.03
CA ILE A 257 15.20 7.24 -3.10
C ILE A 257 15.64 8.70 -3.25
N ASN A 258 15.57 9.27 -4.47
CA ASN A 258 15.92 10.67 -4.69
C ASN A 258 14.85 11.61 -4.09
N GLU A 259 15.28 12.62 -3.34
CA GLU A 259 14.44 13.72 -2.83
C GLU A 259 13.77 14.52 -3.97
N LYS A 260 14.42 14.57 -5.14
CA LYS A 260 13.90 15.21 -6.34
C LYS A 260 13.19 14.20 -7.22
N GLU A 261 12.06 14.62 -7.80
CA GLU A 261 11.25 13.79 -8.68
C GLU A 261 12.10 13.23 -9.84
N THR A 262 12.13 11.90 -9.94
CA THR A 262 13.01 11.14 -10.82
C THR A 262 12.23 9.96 -11.40
N GLU A 263 12.58 9.55 -12.62
CA GLU A 263 12.02 8.34 -13.22
C GLU A 263 12.72 7.08 -12.68
N TYR A 264 11.94 6.09 -12.28
CA TYR A 264 12.38 4.77 -11.88
C TYR A 264 11.91 3.73 -12.89
N HIS A 265 12.75 2.74 -13.15
CA HIS A 265 12.48 1.61 -14.05
C HIS A 265 12.32 0.35 -13.19
N ALA A 266 11.35 -0.51 -13.50
CA ALA A 266 11.09 -1.72 -12.74
C ALA A 266 10.54 -2.83 -13.63
N GLU A 267 10.68 -4.07 -13.17
CA GLU A 267 10.14 -5.26 -13.82
C GLU A 267 8.86 -5.68 -13.08
N VAL A 268 7.76 -5.92 -13.80
CA VAL A 268 6.51 -6.42 -13.22
C VAL A 268 6.74 -7.84 -12.70
N GLU A 269 6.37 -8.09 -11.45
CA GLU A 269 6.37 -9.45 -10.89
C GLU A 269 4.98 -10.07 -11.02
N LYS A 270 3.96 -9.38 -10.50
CA LYS A 270 2.54 -9.74 -10.66
C LYS A 270 1.60 -8.61 -10.26
N VAL A 271 0.34 -8.76 -10.62
CA VAL A 271 -0.80 -8.04 -10.05
C VAL A 271 -1.51 -8.99 -9.08
N TYR A 272 -1.97 -8.55 -7.90
CA TYR A 272 -2.59 -9.46 -6.93
C TYR A 272 -3.54 -8.77 -5.94
N ILE A 273 -4.32 -9.54 -5.18
CA ILE A 273 -5.24 -9.02 -4.15
C ILE A 273 -4.68 -9.28 -2.76
N SER A 274 -4.15 -8.23 -2.13
CA SER A 274 -3.82 -8.26 -0.71
C SER A 274 -5.09 -8.21 0.15
N ARG A 275 -5.19 -9.12 1.13
CA ARG A 275 -6.23 -9.09 2.17
C ARG A 275 -5.83 -8.12 3.29
N ASN A 276 -6.74 -7.23 3.67
CA ASN A 276 -6.58 -6.33 4.81
C ASN A 276 -7.62 -6.64 5.88
N ASN A 277 -7.18 -6.74 7.13
CA ASN A 277 -8.01 -7.05 8.30
C ASN A 277 -8.23 -5.83 9.21
N LYS A 278 -7.75 -4.63 8.83
CA LYS A 278 -7.96 -3.40 9.60
C LYS A 278 -9.40 -2.91 9.49
N ILE A 279 -9.97 -2.52 10.63
CA ILE A 279 -11.29 -1.91 10.74
C ILE A 279 -11.34 -0.64 9.85
N ASN A 280 -12.48 -0.42 9.19
CA ASN A 280 -12.74 0.70 8.28
C ASN A 280 -11.81 0.80 7.04
N GLN A 281 -11.14 -0.28 6.64
CA GLN A 281 -10.37 -0.34 5.38
C GLN A 281 -10.92 -1.40 4.42
N PRO A 282 -10.81 -1.23 3.08
CA PRO A 282 -11.27 -2.23 2.12
C PRO A 282 -10.57 -3.57 2.35
N ARG A 283 -11.36 -4.65 2.51
CA ARG A 283 -10.87 -6.00 2.85
C ARG A 283 -10.01 -6.62 1.76
N ASN A 284 -10.31 -6.30 0.49
CA ASN A 284 -9.53 -6.70 -0.68
C ASN A 284 -8.90 -5.43 -1.26
N GLN A 285 -7.57 -5.40 -1.41
CA GLN A 285 -6.85 -4.24 -1.94
C GLN A 285 -5.96 -4.68 -3.12
N PRO A 286 -6.14 -4.11 -4.33
CA PRO A 286 -5.36 -4.46 -5.49
C PRO A 286 -3.93 -3.94 -5.35
N LYS A 287 -2.97 -4.79 -5.69
CA LYS A 287 -1.54 -4.53 -5.58
C LYS A 287 -0.84 -4.79 -6.92
N LEU A 288 0.15 -3.96 -7.21
CA LEU A 288 1.12 -4.15 -8.28
C LEU A 288 2.47 -4.45 -7.61
N GLN A 289 2.95 -5.68 -7.75
CA GLN A 289 4.24 -6.11 -7.24
C GLN A 289 5.30 -5.85 -8.32
N LEU A 290 6.29 -5.02 -7.98
CA LEU A 290 7.39 -4.64 -8.86
C LEU A 290 8.71 -5.10 -8.27
N LYS A 291 9.57 -5.69 -9.09
CA LYS A 291 10.91 -6.16 -8.73
C LYS A 291 11.99 -5.41 -9.51
N ARG A 292 13.23 -5.49 -9.04
CA ARG A 292 14.43 -4.85 -9.63
C ARG A 292 14.26 -3.35 -9.91
N ILE A 293 13.75 -2.60 -8.94
CA ILE A 293 13.48 -1.17 -9.14
C ILE A 293 14.81 -0.41 -9.20
N THR A 294 15.13 0.16 -10.34
CA THR A 294 16.34 0.96 -10.60
C THR A 294 16.00 2.42 -10.91
N ASN A 295 16.97 3.30 -10.76
CA ASN A 295 16.91 4.68 -11.26
C ASN A 295 17.58 4.80 -12.65
N PRO A 296 17.67 6.00 -13.27
CA PRO A 296 18.24 6.16 -14.62
C PRO A 296 19.75 5.88 -14.72
N HIS A 297 20.41 5.65 -13.59
CA HIS A 297 21.84 5.29 -13.48
C HIS A 297 22.05 3.81 -13.18
N GLY A 298 20.98 3.00 -13.20
CA GLY A 298 21.04 1.57 -12.90
C GLY A 298 21.31 1.24 -11.42
N ARG A 299 21.25 2.22 -10.50
CA ARG A 299 21.31 1.91 -9.07
C ARG A 299 20.04 1.17 -8.68
N LEU A 300 20.20 -0.01 -8.08
CA LEU A 300 19.10 -0.77 -7.49
C LEU A 300 18.61 -0.04 -6.24
N ILE A 301 17.35 0.37 -6.26
CA ILE A 301 16.66 1.14 -5.21
C ILE A 301 15.94 0.19 -4.26
N MET A 302 15.20 -0.78 -4.82
CA MET A 302 14.50 -1.82 -4.07
C MET A 302 14.52 -3.16 -4.84
N PRO A 303 14.68 -4.30 -4.15
CA PRO A 303 14.68 -5.62 -4.78
C PRO A 303 13.27 -6.02 -5.26
N ILE A 304 12.25 -5.80 -4.43
CA ILE A 304 10.81 -6.05 -4.63
C ILE A 304 10.05 -4.97 -3.82
N VAL A 305 8.88 -4.53 -4.30
CA VAL A 305 7.94 -3.67 -3.54
C VAL A 305 6.47 -3.96 -3.92
N ASP A 306 5.56 -3.80 -2.96
CA ASP A 306 4.10 -3.99 -3.15
C ASP A 306 3.35 -2.65 -3.24
N LEU A 307 3.30 -2.05 -4.43
CA LEU A 307 2.60 -0.79 -4.65
C LEU A 307 1.06 -0.98 -4.61
N PRO A 308 0.29 -0.02 -4.05
CA PRO A 308 -1.15 0.04 -4.32
C PRO A 308 -1.39 0.23 -5.82
N TYR A 309 -2.30 -0.53 -6.43
CA TYR A 309 -2.61 -0.39 -7.85
C TYR A 309 -3.57 0.80 -8.07
N ILE A 310 -3.00 2.01 -8.03
CA ILE A 310 -3.70 3.29 -8.17
C ILE A 310 -4.20 3.54 -9.60
N ASP A 311 -5.15 4.47 -9.75
CA ASP A 311 -5.71 4.86 -11.06
C ASP A 311 -4.65 5.31 -12.07
N GLU A 312 -3.59 5.98 -11.60
CA GLU A 312 -2.47 6.40 -12.45
C GLU A 312 -1.70 5.21 -13.05
N ALA A 313 -1.57 4.11 -12.30
CA ALA A 313 -0.96 2.88 -12.79
C ALA A 313 -1.92 2.07 -13.70
N LYS A 314 -3.25 2.13 -13.48
CA LYS A 314 -4.23 1.46 -14.36
C LYS A 314 -4.21 2.01 -15.79
N LYS A 315 -3.74 3.25 -16.01
CA LYS A 315 -3.53 3.84 -17.35
C LYS A 315 -2.55 3.06 -18.24
N MET A 316 -1.70 2.21 -17.65
CA MET A 316 -0.83 1.31 -18.40
C MET A 316 -1.60 0.22 -19.18
N GLY A 317 -2.85 -0.04 -18.79
CA GLY A 317 -3.61 -1.21 -19.24
C GLY A 317 -3.26 -2.47 -18.45
N GLU A 318 -3.69 -3.62 -18.96
CA GLU A 318 -3.19 -4.94 -18.59
C GLU A 318 -1.65 -4.97 -18.72
N VAL A 319 -0.99 -5.66 -17.78
CA VAL A 319 0.48 -5.81 -17.74
C VAL A 319 0.81 -7.25 -17.39
N GLU A 320 1.78 -7.84 -18.09
CA GLU A 320 2.20 -9.23 -17.89
C GLU A 320 3.44 -9.31 -16.97
N PRO A 321 3.70 -10.49 -16.37
CA PRO A 321 4.96 -10.75 -15.68
C PRO A 321 6.17 -10.45 -16.58
N GLU A 322 7.21 -9.88 -15.98
CA GLU A 322 8.42 -9.38 -16.63
C GLU A 322 8.18 -8.34 -17.75
N ASP A 323 7.08 -7.57 -17.71
CA ASP A 323 7.05 -6.28 -18.41
C ASP A 323 7.99 -5.28 -17.72
N ILE A 324 8.59 -4.39 -18.52
CA ILE A 324 9.37 -3.27 -17.99
C ILE A 324 8.44 -2.07 -17.92
N VAL A 325 8.15 -1.62 -16.70
CA VAL A 325 7.37 -0.42 -16.41
C VAL A 325 8.27 0.69 -15.89
N VAL A 326 7.88 1.94 -16.16
CA VAL A 326 8.57 3.11 -15.61
C VAL A 326 7.56 4.08 -15.01
N PHE A 327 7.95 4.74 -13.93
CA PHE A 327 7.13 5.71 -13.19
C PHE A 327 7.99 6.81 -12.62
N GLN A 328 7.42 7.98 -12.34
CA GLN A 328 8.13 9.09 -11.70
C GLN A 328 7.69 9.22 -10.24
N SER A 329 8.64 9.50 -9.36
CA SER A 329 8.41 9.69 -7.92
C SER A 329 9.58 10.43 -7.26
N LYS A 330 9.38 10.85 -6.00
CA LYS A 330 10.44 11.31 -5.09
C LYS A 330 10.38 10.52 -3.78
N ALA A 331 11.37 10.73 -2.89
CA ALA A 331 11.32 10.23 -1.52
C ALA A 331 10.07 10.77 -0.79
N ASN A 332 9.51 9.94 0.09
CA ASN A 332 8.37 10.31 0.91
C ASN A 332 8.81 11.21 2.08
N ASP A 333 8.24 12.41 2.19
CA ASP A 333 8.63 13.44 3.16
C ASP A 333 8.44 13.01 4.64
N VAL A 334 7.64 11.97 4.90
CA VAL A 334 7.39 11.40 6.24
C VAL A 334 8.14 10.07 6.44
N MET A 335 8.56 9.41 5.36
CA MET A 335 9.22 8.11 5.38
C MET A 335 10.31 8.04 4.30
N PRO A 336 11.49 8.65 4.48
CA PRO A 336 12.48 8.88 3.39
C PRO A 336 12.96 7.63 2.63
N ASN A 337 12.79 6.43 3.21
CA ASN A 337 13.10 5.14 2.58
C ASN A 337 11.92 4.53 1.78
N SER A 338 10.83 5.26 1.56
CA SER A 338 9.69 4.84 0.73
C SER A 338 9.36 5.88 -0.35
N PHE A 339 8.67 5.44 -1.41
CA PHE A 339 8.22 6.33 -2.48
C PHE A 339 7.11 7.26 -1.96
N GLY A 340 7.15 8.52 -2.40
CA GLY A 340 6.11 9.50 -2.16
C GLY A 340 4.91 9.27 -3.08
N TYR A 341 4.39 10.36 -3.66
CA TYR A 341 3.46 10.24 -4.78
C TYR A 341 4.16 9.61 -5.99
N MET A 342 3.44 8.82 -6.78
CA MET A 342 3.96 8.11 -7.95
C MET A 342 3.06 8.39 -9.14
N ASN A 343 3.64 8.81 -10.27
CA ASN A 343 2.90 9.24 -11.46
C ASN A 343 3.59 8.81 -12.76
N ASN A 344 3.00 9.16 -13.91
CA ASN A 344 3.56 8.96 -15.25
C ASN A 344 3.94 7.49 -15.55
N PHE A 345 3.15 6.56 -15.00
CA PHE A 345 3.27 5.11 -15.20
C PHE A 345 3.08 4.74 -16.69
N ARG A 346 4.06 4.01 -17.25
CA ARG A 346 4.00 3.53 -18.65
C ARG A 346 4.82 2.24 -18.83
N VAL A 347 4.32 1.33 -19.67
CA VAL A 347 5.08 0.15 -20.15
C VAL A 347 6.10 0.59 -21.19
N VAL A 348 7.32 0.06 -21.14
CA VAL A 348 8.41 0.36 -22.08
C VAL A 348 9.09 -0.89 -22.65
N THR A 349 8.53 -2.08 -22.40
CA THR A 349 8.97 -3.38 -22.94
C THR A 349 9.14 -3.32 -24.47
N LYS A 350 10.28 -3.80 -24.98
CA LYS A 350 10.63 -3.75 -26.41
C LYS A 350 11.22 -5.09 -26.89
N PRO A 351 10.58 -5.78 -27.86
CA PRO A 351 9.24 -5.50 -28.40
C PRO A 351 8.15 -5.60 -27.30
N PRO A 352 6.96 -5.01 -27.50
CA PRO A 352 5.82 -5.24 -26.61
C PRO A 352 5.49 -6.74 -26.55
N LYS A 353 5.25 -7.27 -25.35
CA LYS A 353 4.87 -8.69 -25.14
C LYS A 353 3.44 -8.98 -25.65
N HIS A 354 2.51 -8.09 -25.35
CA HIS A 354 1.09 -8.19 -25.65
C HIS A 354 0.56 -6.84 -26.19
N PRO A 355 -0.63 -6.80 -26.83
CA PRO A 355 -1.29 -5.53 -27.18
C PRO A 355 -1.76 -4.77 -25.93
N TYR A 356 -1.95 -3.46 -26.05
CA TYR A 356 -2.63 -2.67 -25.01
C TYR A 356 -4.09 -3.13 -24.84
N ILE A 357 -4.48 -3.38 -23.59
CA ILE A 357 -5.85 -3.73 -23.20
C ILE A 357 -6.23 -2.82 -22.02
N GLU A 358 -7.34 -2.12 -22.13
CA GLU A 358 -7.80 -1.21 -21.07
C GLU A 358 -8.32 -1.96 -19.82
N LEU A 359 -8.18 -1.33 -18.65
CA LEU A 359 -8.63 -1.89 -17.37
C LEU A 359 -9.90 -1.18 -16.86
N PRO A 360 -10.78 -1.88 -16.13
CA PRO A 360 -11.98 -1.26 -15.58
C PRO A 360 -11.67 -0.09 -14.62
N GLU A 361 -12.38 1.03 -14.80
CA GLU A 361 -12.38 2.11 -13.79
C GLU A 361 -13.03 1.65 -12.48
N ASN A 362 -14.15 0.90 -12.58
CA ASN A 362 -14.96 0.48 -11.44
C ASN A 362 -14.17 -0.48 -10.51
N PRO A 363 -14.02 -0.17 -9.20
CA PRO A 363 -13.26 -1.01 -8.27
C PRO A 363 -13.71 -2.47 -8.16
N ASN A 364 -15.01 -2.75 -8.27
CA ASN A 364 -15.53 -4.13 -8.17
C ASN A 364 -15.23 -4.92 -9.45
N THR A 365 -15.43 -4.32 -10.61
CA THR A 365 -15.07 -4.88 -11.93
C THR A 365 -13.55 -5.09 -12.03
N PHE A 366 -12.74 -4.17 -11.47
CA PHE A 366 -11.29 -4.28 -11.44
C PHE A 366 -10.78 -5.37 -10.48
N LEU A 367 -11.38 -5.53 -9.29
CA LEU A 367 -11.12 -6.69 -8.44
C LEU A 367 -11.52 -8.00 -9.15
N GLY A 368 -12.62 -7.97 -9.93
CA GLY A 368 -13.04 -9.07 -10.80
C GLY A 368 -12.02 -9.47 -11.85
N TYR A 369 -11.36 -8.49 -12.49
CA TYR A 369 -10.25 -8.72 -13.43
C TYR A 369 -9.10 -9.48 -12.75
N ILE A 370 -8.64 -9.02 -11.58
CA ILE A 370 -7.52 -9.66 -10.88
C ILE A 370 -7.88 -11.08 -10.44
N MET A 371 -9.11 -11.31 -9.94
CA MET A 371 -9.63 -12.65 -9.63
C MET A 371 -9.84 -13.55 -10.87
N TRP A 372 -9.88 -12.98 -12.08
CA TRP A 372 -10.02 -13.73 -13.33
C TRP A 372 -8.65 -14.17 -13.89
N ILE A 373 -7.63 -13.32 -13.82
CA ILE A 373 -6.24 -13.71 -14.17
C ILE A 373 -5.59 -14.60 -13.09
N HIS A 374 -6.01 -14.48 -11.83
CA HIS A 374 -5.50 -15.27 -10.70
C HIS A 374 -6.65 -15.98 -9.96
N PRO A 375 -7.20 -17.07 -10.53
CA PRO A 375 -8.39 -17.75 -10.02
C PRO A 375 -8.21 -18.39 -8.64
N ASP A 376 -6.98 -18.63 -8.20
CA ASP A 376 -6.65 -19.15 -6.87
C ASP A 376 -6.74 -18.07 -5.77
N GLU A 377 -6.68 -16.78 -6.13
CA GLU A 377 -6.73 -15.67 -5.17
C GLU A 377 -8.16 -15.28 -4.80
N ASN A 378 -8.75 -15.98 -3.83
CA ASN A 378 -9.96 -15.55 -3.11
C ASN A 378 -11.19 -15.31 -4.01
N ARG A 379 -11.31 -16.08 -5.10
CA ARG A 379 -12.33 -15.92 -6.14
C ARG A 379 -13.75 -15.70 -5.60
N ILE A 380 -14.26 -14.48 -5.77
CA ILE A 380 -15.68 -14.14 -5.58
C ILE A 380 -16.35 -14.26 -6.97
N PRO A 381 -17.22 -15.25 -7.23
CA PRO A 381 -17.72 -15.49 -8.58
C PRO A 381 -18.52 -14.31 -9.16
N GLU A 382 -19.26 -13.56 -8.35
CA GLU A 382 -19.94 -12.33 -8.79
C GLU A 382 -18.97 -11.28 -9.35
N LEU A 383 -17.81 -11.08 -8.72
CA LEU A 383 -16.83 -10.10 -9.20
C LEU A 383 -16.17 -10.57 -10.50
N VAL A 384 -15.79 -11.85 -10.59
CA VAL A 384 -15.24 -12.44 -11.82
C VAL A 384 -16.26 -12.34 -12.97
N LEU A 385 -17.54 -12.62 -12.71
CA LEU A 385 -18.59 -12.50 -13.72
C LEU A 385 -18.84 -11.04 -14.11
N ASN A 386 -18.81 -10.11 -13.15
CA ASN A 386 -18.89 -8.67 -13.40
C ASN A 386 -17.76 -8.21 -14.36
N TYR A 387 -16.52 -8.66 -14.14
CA TYR A 387 -15.43 -8.40 -15.09
C TYR A 387 -15.64 -9.08 -16.45
N GLN A 388 -15.92 -10.38 -16.47
CA GLN A 388 -16.05 -11.16 -17.71
C GLN A 388 -17.11 -10.55 -18.63
N THR A 389 -18.20 -10.07 -18.06
CA THR A 389 -19.30 -9.46 -18.80
C THR A 389 -19.01 -8.03 -19.26
N TRP A 390 -18.34 -7.20 -18.45
CA TRP A 390 -17.79 -5.90 -18.86
C TRP A 390 -16.81 -6.04 -20.03
N ALA A 391 -15.89 -7.01 -19.96
CA ALA A 391 -14.89 -7.24 -21.00
C ALA A 391 -15.55 -7.63 -22.33
N ILE A 392 -16.61 -8.46 -22.30
CA ILE A 392 -17.40 -8.79 -23.49
C ILE A 392 -18.03 -7.53 -24.13
N SER A 393 -18.58 -6.58 -23.35
CA SER A 393 -19.18 -5.37 -23.93
C SER A 393 -18.16 -4.38 -24.50
N HIS A 394 -16.91 -4.41 -24.01
CA HIS A 394 -15.81 -3.57 -24.47
C HIS A 394 -15.01 -4.20 -25.62
N GLY A 395 -15.23 -5.49 -25.92
CA GLY A 395 -14.51 -6.21 -26.99
C GLY A 395 -13.19 -6.84 -26.52
N ILE A 396 -13.01 -6.98 -25.21
CA ILE A 396 -11.79 -7.44 -24.54
C ILE A 396 -11.89 -8.94 -24.22
N HIS A 397 -10.83 -9.71 -24.52
CA HIS A 397 -10.71 -11.15 -24.24
C HIS A 397 -11.91 -12.02 -24.68
N VAL A 398 -12.69 -11.55 -25.66
CA VAL A 398 -14.06 -12.01 -25.93
C VAL A 398 -14.16 -13.53 -26.11
N ASP A 399 -13.31 -14.13 -26.93
CA ASP A 399 -13.40 -15.56 -27.23
C ASP A 399 -12.90 -16.42 -26.07
N LYS A 400 -11.85 -15.98 -25.35
CA LYS A 400 -11.35 -16.61 -24.12
C LYS A 400 -12.45 -16.65 -23.05
N ILE A 401 -13.17 -15.55 -22.87
CA ILE A 401 -14.26 -15.44 -21.89
C ILE A 401 -15.50 -16.21 -22.34
N LYS A 402 -15.94 -16.09 -23.60
CA LYS A 402 -17.08 -16.86 -24.14
C LYS A 402 -16.86 -18.37 -24.02
N ASN A 403 -15.66 -18.86 -24.35
CA ASN A 403 -15.33 -20.28 -24.21
C ASN A 403 -15.36 -20.75 -22.74
N GLN A 404 -14.91 -19.92 -21.79
CA GLN A 404 -15.05 -20.20 -20.35
C GLN A 404 -16.52 -20.20 -19.89
N LEU A 405 -17.33 -19.23 -20.30
CA LEU A 405 -18.75 -19.16 -19.91
C LEU A 405 -19.57 -20.29 -20.54
N ALA A 406 -19.22 -20.72 -21.76
CA ALA A 406 -19.80 -21.88 -22.42
C ALA A 406 -19.42 -23.20 -21.72
N SER A 407 -18.17 -23.36 -21.26
CA SER A 407 -17.76 -24.58 -20.54
C SER A 407 -18.38 -24.71 -19.14
N LEU A 408 -18.84 -23.59 -18.56
CA LEU A 408 -19.57 -23.55 -17.28
C LEU A 408 -21.09 -23.74 -17.43
N ALA A 409 -21.63 -23.64 -18.64
CA ALA A 409 -23.06 -23.66 -18.91
C ALA A 409 -23.73 -24.99 -18.49
N PRO A 410 -25.02 -24.96 -18.07
CA PRO A 410 -25.73 -26.16 -17.66
C PRO A 410 -26.10 -27.06 -18.85
N VAL A 411 -25.43 -28.22 -18.94
CA VAL A 411 -25.68 -29.27 -19.97
C VAL A 411 -27.01 -30.02 -19.74
N ARG A 412 -27.50 -30.01 -18.49
CA ARG A 412 -28.83 -30.45 -18.08
C ARG A 412 -29.58 -29.27 -17.45
N PRO A 413 -30.92 -29.26 -17.40
CA PRO A 413 -31.66 -28.31 -16.56
C PRO A 413 -31.22 -28.39 -15.09
N ILE A 414 -31.22 -27.25 -14.41
CA ILE A 414 -30.71 -27.10 -13.04
C ILE A 414 -31.71 -26.42 -12.10
N THR A 415 -31.55 -26.65 -10.81
CA THR A 415 -32.31 -26.03 -9.72
C THR A 415 -31.95 -24.56 -9.51
N GLU A 416 -32.79 -23.82 -8.80
CA GLU A 416 -32.54 -22.42 -8.44
C GLU A 416 -31.21 -22.24 -7.67
N SER A 417 -30.88 -23.18 -6.78
CA SER A 417 -29.64 -23.17 -5.99
C SER A 417 -28.40 -23.46 -6.85
N GLU A 418 -28.45 -24.46 -7.74
CA GLU A 418 -27.35 -24.74 -8.67
C GLU A 418 -27.09 -23.56 -9.63
N LEU A 419 -28.15 -22.86 -10.06
CA LEU A 419 -28.06 -21.69 -10.92
C LEU A 419 -27.48 -20.49 -10.16
N ALA A 420 -27.92 -20.27 -8.92
CA ALA A 420 -27.39 -19.26 -8.01
C ALA A 420 -25.89 -19.46 -7.74
N GLU A 421 -25.48 -20.69 -7.41
CA GLU A 421 -24.08 -21.05 -7.16
C GLU A 421 -23.21 -20.85 -8.40
N LYS A 422 -23.62 -21.37 -9.57
CA LYS A 422 -22.85 -21.24 -10.82
C LYS A 422 -22.70 -19.80 -11.32
N LEU A 423 -23.68 -18.93 -11.05
CA LEU A 423 -23.63 -17.50 -11.40
C LEU A 423 -23.00 -16.63 -10.30
N GLY A 424 -22.84 -17.14 -9.07
CA GLY A 424 -22.37 -16.37 -7.92
C GLY A 424 -23.39 -15.38 -7.35
N ILE A 425 -24.69 -15.59 -7.56
CA ILE A 425 -25.77 -14.66 -7.15
C ILE A 425 -26.69 -15.29 -6.10
N SER A 426 -27.52 -14.48 -5.43
CA SER A 426 -28.57 -15.00 -4.53
C SER A 426 -29.75 -15.58 -5.31
N THR A 427 -30.41 -16.60 -4.75
CA THR A 427 -31.67 -17.17 -5.28
C THR A 427 -32.75 -16.11 -5.43
N ALA A 428 -32.88 -15.18 -4.48
CA ALA A 428 -33.80 -14.05 -4.57
C ALA A 428 -33.61 -13.17 -5.83
N ARG A 429 -32.37 -13.05 -6.36
CA ARG A 429 -32.09 -12.33 -7.61
C ARG A 429 -32.60 -13.11 -8.83
N ILE A 430 -32.58 -14.43 -8.77
CA ILE A 430 -33.19 -15.32 -9.77
C ILE A 430 -34.71 -15.22 -9.69
N GLU A 431 -35.29 -15.32 -8.50
CA GLU A 431 -36.73 -15.20 -8.28
C GLU A 431 -37.27 -13.86 -8.81
N ASN A 432 -36.59 -12.74 -8.52
CA ASN A 432 -36.93 -11.42 -9.06
C ASN A 432 -36.99 -11.40 -10.60
N ALA A 433 -36.05 -12.06 -11.30
CA ALA A 433 -36.05 -12.12 -12.76
C ALA A 433 -37.22 -12.97 -13.33
N VAL A 434 -37.69 -13.98 -12.59
CA VAL A 434 -38.90 -14.75 -12.90
C VAL A 434 -40.15 -13.92 -12.62
N GLN A 435 -40.25 -13.26 -11.46
CA GLN A 435 -41.37 -12.38 -11.09
C GLN A 435 -41.55 -11.22 -12.08
N GLN A 436 -40.44 -10.65 -12.58
CA GLN A 436 -40.46 -9.60 -13.61
C GLN A 436 -40.79 -10.12 -15.03
N GLY A 437 -40.80 -11.44 -15.23
CA GLY A 437 -41.24 -12.10 -16.47
C GLY A 437 -40.19 -12.11 -17.58
N VAL A 438 -38.90 -12.13 -17.24
CA VAL A 438 -37.79 -12.20 -18.19
C VAL A 438 -37.26 -13.63 -18.32
N VAL A 439 -37.11 -14.33 -17.19
CA VAL A 439 -36.68 -15.74 -17.16
C VAL A 439 -37.90 -16.64 -17.11
N LYS A 440 -37.89 -17.70 -17.93
CA LYS A 440 -38.89 -18.77 -17.91
C LYS A 440 -38.40 -19.93 -17.04
N THR A 441 -39.34 -20.62 -16.41
CA THR A 441 -39.11 -21.79 -15.57
C THR A 441 -40.15 -22.85 -15.88
N TYR A 442 -39.85 -24.10 -15.56
CA TYR A 442 -40.83 -25.18 -15.54
C TYR A 442 -40.69 -25.98 -14.23
N GLU A 443 -41.64 -26.86 -13.93
CA GLU A 443 -41.61 -27.70 -12.74
C GLU A 443 -41.32 -29.16 -13.13
N SER A 444 -40.42 -29.82 -12.41
CA SER A 444 -40.22 -31.27 -12.43
C SER A 444 -40.30 -31.75 -11.00
N ASP A 445 -41.16 -32.74 -10.72
CA ASP A 445 -41.24 -33.40 -9.40
C ASP A 445 -41.50 -32.43 -8.23
N GLY A 446 -42.21 -31.32 -8.50
CA GLY A 446 -42.48 -30.25 -7.54
C GLY A 446 -41.33 -29.24 -7.34
N ILE A 447 -40.23 -29.38 -8.08
CA ILE A 447 -39.05 -28.52 -8.02
C ILE A 447 -39.02 -27.60 -9.25
N ARG A 448 -38.80 -26.30 -9.02
CA ARG A 448 -38.61 -25.30 -10.07
C ARG A 448 -37.26 -25.50 -10.76
N MET A 449 -37.30 -25.71 -12.07
CA MET A 449 -36.14 -25.98 -12.91
C MET A 449 -35.93 -24.88 -13.97
N TYR A 450 -34.65 -24.67 -14.30
CA TYR A 450 -34.15 -23.66 -15.21
C TYR A 450 -33.38 -24.32 -16.37
N ASP A 451 -33.57 -23.81 -17.58
CA ASP A 451 -32.93 -24.34 -18.79
C ASP A 451 -31.62 -23.59 -19.14
N ALA A 452 -30.96 -24.00 -20.23
CA ALA A 452 -29.76 -23.32 -20.72
C ALA A 452 -30.03 -21.88 -21.22
N ASN A 453 -31.27 -21.56 -21.60
CA ASN A 453 -31.64 -20.19 -21.99
C ASN A 453 -31.70 -19.26 -20.78
N ALA A 454 -32.15 -19.74 -19.61
CA ALA A 454 -32.09 -19.00 -18.36
C ALA A 454 -30.65 -18.61 -18.00
N TRP A 455 -29.69 -19.54 -18.12
CA TRP A 455 -28.25 -19.26 -17.95
C TRP A 455 -27.79 -18.10 -18.84
N GLN A 456 -27.99 -18.21 -20.16
CA GLN A 456 -27.57 -17.16 -21.10
C GLN A 456 -28.29 -15.81 -20.83
N THR A 457 -29.56 -15.85 -20.43
CA THR A 457 -30.33 -14.66 -20.06
C THR A 457 -29.74 -13.96 -18.83
N PHE A 458 -29.31 -14.71 -17.80
CA PHE A 458 -28.63 -14.10 -16.65
C PHE A 458 -27.24 -13.54 -17.01
N ILE A 459 -26.45 -14.24 -17.84
CA ILE A 459 -25.16 -13.74 -18.32
C ILE A 459 -25.36 -12.39 -19.06
N ASP A 460 -26.33 -12.31 -19.98
CA ASP A 460 -26.63 -11.08 -20.71
C ASP A 460 -27.18 -9.97 -19.79
N LEU A 461 -28.10 -10.28 -18.86
CA LEU A 461 -28.62 -9.30 -17.89
C LEU A 461 -27.54 -8.73 -16.98
N LEU A 462 -26.60 -9.56 -16.50
CA LEU A 462 -25.48 -9.13 -15.67
C LEU A 462 -24.40 -8.38 -16.47
N SER A 463 -24.43 -8.48 -17.81
CA SER A 463 -23.57 -7.70 -18.71
C SER A 463 -24.02 -6.27 -18.93
N ALA A 464 -25.28 -5.94 -18.68
CA ALA A 464 -25.84 -4.60 -18.88
C ALA A 464 -25.42 -3.63 -17.76
N GLN A 465 -24.16 -3.20 -17.76
CA GLN A 465 -23.55 -2.35 -16.72
C GLN A 465 -23.41 -0.88 -17.13
N ASP A 466 -23.37 -0.61 -18.44
CA ASP A 466 -23.13 0.67 -19.09
C ASP A 466 -24.20 0.94 -20.17
N LEU A 467 -24.22 2.13 -20.79
CA LEU A 467 -25.24 2.49 -21.78
C LEU A 467 -25.25 1.55 -23.01
N ARG A 468 -24.07 1.23 -23.54
CA ARG A 468 -23.89 0.42 -24.75
C ARG A 468 -24.25 -1.05 -24.50
N SER A 469 -23.88 -1.59 -23.34
CA SER A 469 -24.30 -2.94 -22.94
C SER A 469 -25.79 -3.02 -22.59
N VAL A 470 -26.36 -1.99 -21.97
CA VAL A 470 -27.82 -1.87 -21.77
C VAL A 470 -28.58 -1.88 -23.10
N GLU A 471 -28.12 -1.14 -24.10
CA GLU A 471 -28.72 -1.10 -25.43
C GLU A 471 -28.63 -2.47 -26.13
N ALA A 472 -27.44 -3.08 -26.19
CA ALA A 472 -27.25 -4.40 -26.81
C ALA A 472 -28.04 -5.54 -26.14
N VAL A 473 -28.39 -5.41 -24.85
CA VAL A 473 -29.24 -6.38 -24.13
C VAL A 473 -30.74 -6.07 -24.32
N LYS A 474 -31.12 -4.80 -24.51
CA LYS A 474 -32.48 -4.39 -24.92
C LYS A 474 -32.84 -4.82 -26.36
N GLU A 475 -31.85 -4.97 -27.25
CA GLU A 475 -32.07 -5.55 -28.58
C GLU A 475 -32.45 -7.04 -28.53
N LYS A 476 -31.91 -7.79 -27.56
CA LYS A 476 -32.16 -9.23 -27.38
C LYS A 476 -33.44 -9.54 -26.60
N TYR A 477 -33.76 -8.74 -25.58
CA TYR A 477 -34.81 -9.05 -24.59
C TYR A 477 -35.74 -7.86 -24.37
N THR A 478 -37.04 -8.12 -24.13
CA THR A 478 -38.05 -7.08 -23.86
C THR A 478 -37.86 -6.45 -22.47
N LEU A 479 -36.93 -5.50 -22.38
CA LEU A 479 -36.49 -4.83 -21.15
C LEU A 479 -36.65 -3.31 -21.25
N TYR A 480 -36.73 -2.67 -20.08
CA TYR A 480 -36.97 -1.23 -19.96
C TYR A 480 -36.09 -0.64 -18.84
N SER A 481 -35.48 0.52 -19.09
CA SER A 481 -34.89 1.36 -18.06
C SER A 481 -35.97 2.15 -17.28
N THR A 482 -35.58 2.84 -16.21
CA THR A 482 -36.46 3.81 -15.54
C THR A 482 -37.02 4.87 -16.49
N ASP A 483 -36.19 5.30 -17.44
CA ASP A 483 -36.42 6.40 -18.36
C ASP A 483 -37.28 5.94 -19.55
N ASP A 484 -37.05 4.71 -20.04
CA ASP A 484 -37.97 4.04 -20.98
C ASP A 484 -39.37 3.95 -20.38
N ILE A 485 -39.50 3.52 -19.11
CA ILE A 485 -40.81 3.41 -18.44
C ILE A 485 -41.44 4.80 -18.28
N ALA A 486 -40.69 5.79 -17.79
CA ALA A 486 -41.18 7.16 -17.60
C ALA A 486 -41.74 7.78 -18.90
N HIS A 487 -41.01 7.61 -20.00
CA HIS A 487 -41.43 8.04 -21.33
C HIS A 487 -42.66 7.25 -21.84
N LEU A 488 -42.65 5.92 -21.74
CA LEU A 488 -43.73 5.05 -22.23
C LEU A 488 -45.03 5.11 -21.42
N VAL A 489 -45.04 5.77 -20.25
CA VAL A 489 -46.23 5.87 -19.39
C VAL A 489 -46.63 7.31 -19.04
N ASP A 490 -45.95 8.30 -19.61
CA ASP A 490 -46.15 9.75 -19.37
C ASP A 490 -46.18 10.10 -17.87
N ARG A 491 -45.01 9.94 -17.24
CA ARG A 491 -44.78 10.13 -15.80
C ARG A 491 -43.43 10.80 -15.51
N PRO A 492 -43.33 11.63 -14.45
CA PRO A 492 -42.05 12.05 -13.91
C PRO A 492 -41.21 10.84 -13.48
N LEU A 493 -39.90 10.90 -13.77
CA LEU A 493 -38.94 9.82 -13.51
C LEU A 493 -38.95 9.36 -12.03
N ASP A 494 -39.11 10.30 -11.10
CA ASP A 494 -39.13 9.97 -9.69
C ASP A 494 -40.45 9.32 -9.25
N GLU A 495 -41.61 9.61 -9.87
CA GLU A 495 -42.86 8.85 -9.62
C GLU A 495 -42.69 7.38 -10.05
N VAL A 496 -41.92 7.13 -11.11
CA VAL A 496 -41.59 5.78 -11.58
C VAL A 496 -40.64 5.07 -10.61
N ARG A 497 -39.50 5.68 -10.27
CA ARG A 497 -38.51 5.13 -9.32
C ARG A 497 -39.13 4.78 -7.97
N ASP A 498 -39.87 5.73 -7.40
CA ASP A 498 -40.48 5.61 -6.09
C ASP A 498 -41.56 4.51 -6.06
N ARG A 499 -42.28 4.32 -7.17
CA ARG A 499 -43.28 3.26 -7.33
C ARG A 499 -42.67 1.88 -7.58
N ILE A 500 -41.58 1.76 -8.33
CA ILE A 500 -40.83 0.51 -8.49
C ILE A 500 -40.33 0.05 -7.11
N ARG A 501 -39.69 0.96 -6.36
CA ARG A 501 -39.21 0.71 -4.99
C ARG A 501 -40.33 0.27 -4.04
N LYS A 502 -41.50 0.94 -4.07
CA LYS A 502 -42.70 0.59 -3.27
C LYS A 502 -43.37 -0.72 -3.67
N SER A 503 -42.92 -1.35 -4.75
CA SER A 503 -43.45 -2.61 -5.28
C SER A 503 -42.43 -3.76 -5.18
N ASN A 504 -41.31 -3.55 -4.47
CA ASN A 504 -40.25 -4.52 -4.21
C ASN A 504 -39.66 -5.18 -5.48
N TYR A 505 -39.54 -4.42 -6.57
CA TYR A 505 -38.85 -4.89 -7.79
C TYR A 505 -37.40 -4.41 -7.82
N ASP A 506 -36.46 -5.35 -7.74
CA ASP A 506 -35.03 -5.11 -7.79
C ASP A 506 -34.53 -4.95 -9.25
N PRO A 507 -33.53 -4.10 -9.53
CA PRO A 507 -32.93 -4.00 -10.86
C PRO A 507 -32.32 -5.34 -11.30
N LEU A 508 -32.62 -5.77 -12.52
CA LEU A 508 -32.24 -7.11 -13.03
C LEU A 508 -30.74 -7.27 -13.22
N ASN A 509 -30.06 -6.21 -13.64
CA ASN A 509 -28.59 -6.14 -13.69
C ASN A 509 -27.99 -6.05 -12.28
N GLY A 510 -28.55 -5.20 -11.41
CA GLY A 510 -28.27 -5.18 -9.97
C GLY A 510 -28.10 -3.79 -9.37
N TRP A 511 -28.00 -3.71 -8.04
CA TRP A 511 -28.02 -2.46 -7.26
C TRP A 511 -26.77 -1.56 -7.35
N HIS A 512 -25.83 -1.83 -8.27
CA HIS A 512 -24.51 -1.20 -8.32
C HIS A 512 -24.22 -0.42 -9.61
N TYR A 513 -25.20 -0.29 -10.51
CA TYR A 513 -25.03 0.28 -11.84
C TYR A 513 -25.70 1.65 -12.01
N LYS A 514 -25.20 2.44 -12.96
CA LYS A 514 -25.72 3.80 -13.23
C LYS A 514 -27.08 3.80 -13.95
N ILE A 515 -27.45 2.68 -14.57
CA ILE A 515 -28.69 2.48 -15.32
C ILE A 515 -29.30 1.17 -14.83
N ASN A 516 -30.58 1.18 -14.42
CA ASN A 516 -31.28 0.00 -13.93
C ASN A 516 -32.17 -0.60 -15.02
N LEU A 517 -32.11 -1.91 -15.23
CA LEU A 517 -33.01 -2.64 -16.14
C LEU A 517 -34.14 -3.37 -15.40
N TYR A 518 -35.34 -3.33 -16.00
CA TYR A 518 -36.56 -3.95 -15.50
C TYR A 518 -37.32 -4.73 -16.58
N GLY A 519 -37.99 -5.80 -16.15
CA GLY A 519 -38.70 -6.72 -17.02
C GLY A 519 -40.13 -6.29 -17.39
N PRO A 520 -40.78 -7.03 -18.31
CA PRO A 520 -42.07 -6.65 -18.88
C PRO A 520 -43.22 -6.60 -17.85
N ASN A 521 -43.14 -7.34 -16.74
CA ASN A 521 -44.16 -7.25 -15.68
C ASN A 521 -44.10 -5.92 -14.90
N VAL A 522 -42.91 -5.33 -14.74
CA VAL A 522 -42.75 -4.00 -14.13
C VAL A 522 -43.42 -2.95 -15.01
N TYR A 523 -43.20 -2.98 -16.33
CA TYR A 523 -43.91 -2.10 -17.27
C TYR A 523 -45.43 -2.33 -17.25
N LYS A 524 -45.90 -3.60 -17.26
CA LYS A 524 -47.33 -3.94 -17.16
C LYS A 524 -47.99 -3.35 -15.91
N MET A 525 -47.29 -3.29 -14.77
CA MET A 525 -47.79 -2.69 -13.52
C MET A 525 -48.18 -1.21 -13.70
N PHE A 526 -47.47 -0.45 -14.52
CA PHE A 526 -47.87 0.93 -14.84
C PHE A 526 -49.07 0.95 -15.79
N LYS A 527 -49.03 0.15 -16.87
CA LYS A 527 -50.09 0.06 -17.89
C LYS A 527 -51.45 -0.39 -17.34
N SER A 528 -51.49 -1.40 -16.46
CA SER A 528 -52.73 -1.92 -15.87
C SER A 528 -53.46 -0.87 -15.02
N ARG A 529 -52.73 -0.01 -14.31
CA ARG A 529 -53.29 1.07 -13.49
C ARG A 529 -53.90 2.19 -14.33
N ILE A 530 -53.41 2.42 -15.54
CA ILE A 530 -54.01 3.37 -16.51
C ILE A 530 -55.37 2.82 -16.99
N VAL A 531 -55.43 1.53 -17.32
CA VAL A 531 -56.70 0.86 -17.71
C VAL A 531 -57.69 0.88 -16.55
N ALA A 532 -57.27 0.51 -15.33
CA ALA A 532 -58.13 0.56 -14.15
C ALA A 532 -58.67 1.97 -13.85
N LYS A 533 -57.84 3.02 -13.95
CA LYS A 533 -58.31 4.41 -13.80
C LYS A 533 -59.30 4.86 -14.87
N LYS A 534 -59.28 4.26 -16.08
CA LYS A 534 -60.26 4.53 -17.15
C LYS A 534 -61.56 3.73 -17.00
N LEU A 535 -61.55 2.63 -16.23
CA LEU A 535 -62.72 1.77 -15.99
C LEU A 535 -63.54 2.18 -14.74
N VAL A 536 -62.96 2.92 -13.80
CA VAL A 536 -63.70 3.45 -12.64
C VAL A 536 -64.54 4.67 -13.07
N PRO A 537 -65.88 4.67 -12.89
CA PRO A 537 -66.71 5.82 -13.21
C PRO A 537 -66.35 7.05 -12.36
N PRO A 538 -66.48 8.28 -12.90
CA PRO A 538 -66.29 9.49 -12.10
C PRO A 538 -67.26 9.50 -10.90
N ARG A 539 -66.73 9.88 -9.72
CA ARG A 539 -67.40 9.75 -8.41
C ARG A 539 -68.79 10.39 -8.27
N GLN A 540 -69.22 11.21 -9.22
CA GLN A 540 -70.50 11.92 -9.23
C GLN A 540 -71.74 11.05 -9.53
N ARG A 541 -71.60 9.76 -9.85
CA ARG A 541 -72.74 8.87 -10.20
C ARG A 541 -72.93 7.64 -9.29
N VAL A 542 -72.32 7.59 -8.10
CA VAL A 542 -72.58 6.53 -7.12
C VAL A 542 -73.56 7.01 -6.05
N LYS A 543 -74.86 6.73 -6.23
CA LYS A 543 -75.85 6.84 -5.15
C LYS A 543 -75.69 5.64 -4.20
N VAL A 544 -75.08 5.86 -3.04
CA VAL A 544 -75.08 4.87 -1.95
C VAL A 544 -76.40 4.99 -1.19
N HIS A 545 -77.34 4.07 -1.42
CA HIS A 545 -78.42 3.86 -0.45
C HIS A 545 -77.81 3.20 0.79
N LYS A 546 -77.95 3.85 1.94
CA LYS A 546 -77.43 3.38 3.23
C LYS A 546 -78.59 2.83 4.04
N GLU A 547 -78.93 1.57 3.81
CA GLU A 547 -79.80 0.84 4.73
C GLU A 547 -79.10 0.69 6.08
N ILE A 548 -79.86 0.86 7.16
CA ILE A 548 -79.38 0.74 8.54
C ILE A 548 -80.15 -0.43 9.16
N PRO A 549 -79.50 -1.57 9.44
CA PRO A 549 -80.12 -2.63 10.22
C PRO A 549 -80.57 -2.10 11.58
N ARG A 550 -81.84 -2.33 11.94
CA ARG A 550 -82.35 -2.08 13.29
C ARG A 550 -82.31 -3.38 14.08
N ASP A 551 -81.31 -3.53 14.93
CA ASP A 551 -81.36 -4.52 16.02
C ASP A 551 -82.36 -4.04 17.09
N GLU A 552 -83.33 -4.89 17.44
CA GLU A 552 -84.48 -4.48 18.27
C GLU A 552 -84.17 -4.37 19.77
N ASN A 553 -82.98 -4.82 20.21
CA ASN A 553 -82.69 -5.10 21.63
C ASN A 553 -82.03 -3.96 22.44
N TYR A 554 -82.11 -2.70 21.99
CA TYR A 554 -81.57 -1.55 22.76
C TYR A 554 -82.63 -0.58 23.33
N VAL A 555 -83.87 -1.05 23.54
CA VAL A 555 -84.93 -0.28 24.21
C VAL A 555 -85.22 -0.85 25.61
N LYS A 556 -84.32 -0.61 26.57
CA LYS A 556 -84.60 -0.80 28.02
C LYS A 556 -83.60 -0.14 28.98
N LYS A 557 -83.37 1.17 28.82
CA LYS A 557 -82.91 2.07 29.91
C LYS A 557 -83.15 3.54 29.54
N PHE A 558 -83.93 4.23 30.37
CA PHE A 558 -84.16 5.68 30.40
C PHE A 558 -84.78 6.34 29.16
N ALA A 559 -86.11 6.40 29.17
CA ALA A 559 -86.90 7.47 28.56
C ALA A 559 -88.21 7.61 29.36
N PRO A 560 -88.88 8.78 29.38
CA PRO A 560 -88.40 10.13 29.05
C PRO A 560 -88.64 11.14 30.21
N GLU A 561 -88.31 12.41 29.99
CA GLU A 561 -89.25 13.47 30.35
C GLU A 561 -89.25 14.54 29.23
N LEU A 562 -90.31 15.34 29.16
CA LEU A 562 -90.69 16.14 27.99
C LEU A 562 -90.54 17.66 28.22
N THR A 563 -90.94 18.44 27.20
CA THR A 563 -91.04 19.92 27.14
C THR A 563 -89.74 20.64 26.74
N SER A 564 -89.74 21.74 25.97
CA SER A 564 -90.86 22.45 25.31
C SER A 564 -90.48 23.02 23.91
N LYS A 565 -91.32 23.93 23.37
CA LYS A 565 -91.45 24.35 21.96
C LYS A 565 -90.32 25.27 21.42
N PRO A 566 -90.21 25.44 20.09
CA PRO A 566 -89.19 26.30 19.44
C PRO A 566 -89.67 27.74 19.20
N GLU A 567 -88.71 28.65 18.94
CA GLU A 567 -88.93 29.90 18.20
C GLU A 567 -87.94 30.03 17.04
N MET A 568 -88.38 30.64 15.94
CA MET A 568 -87.54 31.08 14.81
C MET A 568 -87.58 32.61 14.71
N LYS A 569 -86.44 33.25 14.46
CA LYS A 569 -86.38 34.60 13.84
C LYS A 569 -85.26 34.67 12.78
N PRO A 570 -85.36 35.55 11.75
CA PRO A 570 -84.73 35.28 10.46
C PRO A 570 -83.84 36.42 9.89
N VAL A 571 -83.14 36.08 8.80
CA VAL A 571 -82.58 36.97 7.74
C VAL A 571 -81.28 37.74 8.07
N SER A 572 -80.49 37.91 7.00
CA SER A 572 -79.16 38.54 6.84
C SER A 572 -79.27 40.09 6.68
N PRO A 573 -78.27 40.88 6.18
CA PRO A 573 -76.89 40.59 5.76
C PRO A 573 -75.80 41.61 6.23
N ASN A 574 -74.51 41.29 6.00
CA ASN A 574 -73.56 42.10 5.20
C ASN A 574 -72.08 41.64 5.31
N LEU A 575 -71.28 41.98 4.29
CA LEU A 575 -69.82 41.99 4.30
C LEU A 575 -69.30 43.34 4.83
N PRO A 576 -68.04 43.42 5.31
CA PRO A 576 -67.02 44.04 4.43
C PRO A 576 -65.62 43.38 4.50
N VAL A 577 -64.74 43.79 3.59
CA VAL A 577 -63.30 43.44 3.54
C VAL A 577 -62.47 44.72 3.62
N PRO A 578 -61.41 44.75 4.46
CA PRO A 578 -60.18 45.49 4.13
C PRO A 578 -58.92 44.61 4.12
N GLN A 579 -57.76 45.23 3.85
CA GLN A 579 -56.54 44.60 3.30
C GLN A 579 -55.26 44.96 4.11
N ILE A 580 -54.12 44.29 3.83
CA ILE A 580 -52.70 44.70 4.12
C ILE A 580 -52.22 44.57 5.62
N VAL A 581 -51.36 43.63 6.06
CA VAL A 581 -49.90 43.37 5.82
C VAL A 581 -48.98 44.52 6.32
N PRO A 582 -47.74 44.37 6.89
CA PRO A 582 -46.97 43.20 7.44
C PRO A 582 -46.38 43.41 8.88
N LYS A 583 -45.73 42.38 9.47
CA LYS A 583 -44.32 42.45 10.01
C LYS A 583 -43.76 41.10 10.53
N GLN A 584 -42.47 41.09 10.91
CA GLN A 584 -41.64 39.94 11.31
C GLN A 584 -41.25 39.95 12.81
N GLU A 585 -40.56 38.88 13.23
CA GLU A 585 -39.49 38.76 14.26
C GLU A 585 -39.75 38.17 15.67
N LYS A 586 -38.75 37.36 16.08
CA LYS A 586 -38.16 37.09 17.43
C LYS A 586 -38.87 36.19 18.47
N GLN A 587 -38.32 34.97 18.58
CA GLN A 587 -37.54 34.40 19.70
C GLN A 587 -38.08 34.31 21.16
N GLU A 588 -37.83 33.11 21.72
CA GLU A 588 -37.41 32.77 23.11
C GLU A 588 -38.41 32.35 24.23
N VAL A 589 -38.09 31.15 24.78
CA VAL A 589 -38.18 30.54 26.15
C VAL A 589 -38.73 31.41 27.32
N PRO A 590 -39.34 30.88 28.44
CA PRO A 590 -38.78 29.78 29.27
C PRO A 590 -39.66 28.89 30.25
N VAL A 591 -39.16 27.67 30.57
CA VAL A 591 -38.89 27.03 31.92
C VAL A 591 -39.97 26.63 33.00
N ALA A 592 -39.85 25.37 33.49
CA ALA A 592 -40.08 24.74 34.84
C ALA A 592 -41.46 24.40 35.48
N VAL A 593 -41.53 23.26 36.22
CA VAL A 593 -41.66 23.10 37.71
C VAL A 593 -41.69 21.58 38.17
N ASN A 594 -41.44 21.28 39.46
CA ASN A 594 -41.06 19.98 40.11
C ASN A 594 -42.26 19.04 40.54
N THR A 595 -42.20 17.89 41.27
CA THR A 595 -41.50 17.54 42.56
C THR A 595 -41.76 16.07 43.05
N LYS A 596 -40.85 15.39 43.83
CA LYS A 596 -41.09 14.65 45.14
C LYS A 596 -40.01 13.62 45.64
N ASP A 597 -40.21 13.07 46.86
CA ASP A 597 -39.27 12.69 47.97
C ASP A 597 -39.41 11.21 48.51
N GLN A 598 -38.70 10.59 49.50
CA GLN A 598 -37.34 10.61 50.18
C GLN A 598 -37.29 9.50 51.31
N ARG A 599 -36.17 8.80 51.65
CA ARG A 599 -35.82 8.26 53.02
C ARG A 599 -34.39 7.64 53.24
N LYS A 600 -34.02 7.34 54.51
CA LYS A 600 -32.66 7.03 55.11
C LYS A 600 -32.61 5.67 55.88
N GLU A 601 -31.69 5.21 56.79
CA GLU A 601 -30.73 5.76 57.81
C GLU A 601 -29.64 4.71 58.28
N GLU A 602 -28.85 4.93 59.36
CA GLU A 602 -27.63 4.13 59.82
C GLU A 602 -27.78 3.40 61.22
N THR A 603 -26.84 2.57 61.76
CA THR A 603 -25.71 2.96 62.69
C THR A 603 -24.94 1.80 63.44
N ALA A 604 -23.68 2.07 63.90
CA ALA A 604 -22.94 1.59 65.12
C ALA A 604 -22.18 0.20 65.26
N ALA A 605 -21.16 0.12 66.16
CA ALA A 605 -20.25 -1.03 66.48
C ALA A 605 -19.49 -0.93 67.85
N PRO A 606 -18.95 -2.03 68.48
CA PRO A 606 -17.68 -1.97 69.27
C PRO A 606 -16.80 -3.26 69.51
N GLU A 607 -15.49 -3.05 69.80
CA GLU A 607 -14.49 -3.67 70.74
C GLU A 607 -14.00 -5.18 70.83
N VAL A 608 -12.66 -5.37 70.59
CA VAL A 608 -11.54 -5.86 71.49
C VAL A 608 -11.28 -7.36 71.93
N LYS A 609 -10.00 -7.79 71.71
CA LYS A 609 -9.14 -8.85 72.35
C LYS A 609 -9.11 -10.33 71.84
N LYS A 610 -8.04 -11.06 72.23
CA LYS A 610 -7.45 -12.27 71.59
C LYS A 610 -7.70 -13.60 72.32
N LEU A 611 -7.78 -14.71 71.58
CA LEU A 611 -7.19 -16.04 71.91
C LEU A 611 -7.06 -16.91 70.62
N GLN A 612 -6.46 -18.10 70.71
CA GLN A 612 -5.98 -18.88 69.54
C GLN A 612 -6.94 -19.98 69.02
N ASN A 613 -6.89 -20.19 67.69
CA ASN A 613 -7.22 -21.39 66.90
C ASN A 613 -8.40 -22.30 67.33
N VAL A 614 -9.53 -22.16 66.62
CA VAL A 614 -10.36 -23.30 66.16
C VAL A 614 -10.77 -23.03 64.71
N SER A 615 -10.78 -24.05 63.85
CA SER A 615 -11.06 -23.91 62.41
C SER A 615 -12.55 -23.83 62.08
N ALA A 616 -13.00 -22.69 61.55
CA ALA A 616 -14.21 -22.56 60.76
C ALA A 616 -14.05 -21.39 59.76
N VAL A 617 -14.63 -21.50 58.56
CA VAL A 617 -14.41 -20.54 57.46
C VAL A 617 -15.31 -19.31 57.61
N VAL A 618 -14.69 -18.15 57.84
CA VAL A 618 -15.22 -16.84 57.43
C VAL A 618 -14.04 -16.02 56.91
N GLU A 619 -14.06 -15.68 55.62
CA GLU A 619 -13.11 -14.70 55.07
C GLU A 619 -13.52 -13.30 55.52
N ASN A 620 -12.55 -12.49 55.97
CA ASN A 620 -12.78 -11.05 56.09
C ASN A 620 -13.07 -10.51 54.69
N LYS A 621 -14.20 -9.83 54.49
CA LYS A 621 -14.38 -8.95 53.33
C LYS A 621 -13.33 -7.85 53.44
N ALA A 622 -12.28 -7.96 52.64
CA ALA A 622 -11.37 -6.86 52.40
C ALA A 622 -12.13 -5.74 51.68
N ASP A 623 -11.79 -4.49 51.95
CA ASP A 623 -12.31 -3.34 51.21
C ASP A 623 -11.95 -3.50 49.73
N THR A 624 -12.94 -3.87 48.91
CA THR A 624 -12.79 -4.12 47.48
C THR A 624 -13.14 -2.84 46.73
N ILE A 625 -12.11 -2.18 46.19
CA ILE A 625 -12.33 -0.99 45.37
C ILE A 625 -12.91 -1.40 44.02
N SER A 626 -13.92 -0.66 43.57
CA SER A 626 -14.42 -0.74 42.19
C SER A 626 -13.47 0.03 41.28
N ILE A 627 -12.98 -0.61 40.23
CA ILE A 627 -12.11 0.03 39.24
C ILE A 627 -12.73 -0.07 37.85
N GLN A 628 -12.62 1.00 37.08
CA GLN A 628 -13.03 1.03 35.68
C GLN A 628 -11.88 0.52 34.82
N VAL A 629 -12.21 -0.39 33.91
CA VAL A 629 -11.30 -1.03 32.97
C VAL A 629 -11.70 -0.61 31.56
N GLU A 630 -10.74 -0.05 30.82
CA GLU A 630 -10.89 0.39 29.44
C GLU A 630 -10.34 -0.70 28.51
N THR A 631 -11.15 -1.19 27.59
CA THR A 631 -10.80 -2.29 26.68
C THR A 631 -10.31 -1.81 25.31
N PHE A 632 -9.72 -2.69 24.49
CA PHE A 632 -9.29 -2.34 23.13
C PHE A 632 -10.42 -1.85 22.20
N ASP A 633 -11.68 -2.18 22.50
CA ASP A 633 -12.87 -1.68 21.81
C ASP A 633 -13.33 -0.29 22.34
N ALA A 634 -12.55 0.36 23.20
CA ALA A 634 -12.89 1.57 23.95
C ALA A 634 -14.16 1.47 24.84
N LYS A 635 -14.54 0.25 25.25
CA LYS A 635 -15.63 0.00 26.20
C LYS A 635 -15.12 0.07 27.64
N TYR A 636 -15.88 0.73 28.50
CA TYR A 636 -15.63 0.85 29.94
C TYR A 636 -16.43 -0.18 30.73
N LEU A 637 -15.74 -0.98 31.53
CA LEU A 637 -16.30 -2.12 32.27
C LEU A 637 -15.71 -2.12 33.69
N ASN A 638 -16.52 -2.32 34.73
CA ASN A 638 -16.09 -2.22 36.12
C ASN A 638 -15.82 -3.58 36.75
N THR A 639 -14.89 -3.69 37.69
CA THR A 639 -14.69 -4.91 38.50
C THR A 639 -14.02 -4.58 39.84
N GLU A 640 -13.93 -5.57 40.73
CA GLU A 640 -13.54 -5.42 42.13
C GLU A 640 -12.18 -6.06 42.42
N PHE A 641 -11.26 -5.28 43.00
CA PHE A 641 -9.95 -5.74 43.47
C PHE A 641 -9.66 -5.09 44.84
N LYS A 642 -8.77 -5.68 45.66
CA LYS A 642 -8.50 -5.14 47.02
C LYS A 642 -7.76 -3.80 47.01
N ASN A 643 -7.07 -3.45 45.92
CA ASN A 643 -6.43 -2.16 45.69
C ASN A 643 -5.97 -2.04 44.23
N MET A 644 -5.64 -0.82 43.81
CA MET A 644 -5.24 -0.48 42.44
C MET A 644 -3.91 -1.14 42.02
N SER A 645 -2.99 -1.37 42.97
CA SER A 645 -1.70 -2.01 42.70
C SER A 645 -1.85 -3.50 42.40
N GLU A 646 -2.67 -4.21 43.19
CA GLU A 646 -3.00 -5.62 42.98
C GLU A 646 -3.71 -5.83 41.63
N ALA A 647 -4.64 -4.95 41.27
CA ALA A 647 -5.32 -5.00 39.98
C ALA A 647 -4.37 -4.83 38.78
N SER A 648 -3.55 -3.78 38.82
CA SER A 648 -2.58 -3.48 37.75
C SER A 648 -1.59 -4.63 37.59
N HIS A 649 -1.02 -5.11 38.72
CA HIS A 649 -0.07 -6.22 38.71
C HIS A 649 -0.69 -7.54 38.21
N TYR A 650 -1.94 -7.85 38.56
CA TYR A 650 -2.63 -9.04 38.06
C TYR A 650 -2.89 -8.97 36.54
N ILE A 651 -3.35 -7.81 36.04
CA ILE A 651 -3.63 -7.61 34.62
C ILE A 651 -2.33 -7.67 33.80
N GLU A 652 -1.29 -6.94 34.21
CA GLU A 652 0.03 -6.94 33.55
C GLU A 652 0.67 -8.34 33.54
N SER A 653 0.76 -8.99 34.70
CA SER A 653 1.43 -10.30 34.81
C SER A 653 0.71 -11.41 34.05
N THR A 654 -0.63 -11.38 33.98
CA THR A 654 -1.40 -12.35 33.17
C THR A 654 -1.41 -12.00 31.68
N ALA A 655 -1.38 -10.73 31.31
CA ALA A 655 -1.28 -10.31 29.91
C ALA A 655 0.10 -10.62 29.31
N ALA A 656 1.18 -10.49 30.10
CA ALA A 656 2.54 -10.82 29.69
C ALA A 656 2.78 -12.32 29.41
N GLN A 657 1.96 -13.22 29.96
CA GLN A 657 2.09 -14.66 29.68
C GLN A 657 1.67 -14.97 28.24
N LYS A 658 2.62 -15.14 27.33
CA LYS A 658 2.37 -15.27 25.87
C LYS A 658 1.32 -16.33 25.50
N TRP A 659 1.33 -17.50 26.15
CA TRP A 659 0.57 -18.69 25.75
C TRP A 659 -0.72 -18.96 26.52
N THR A 660 -0.87 -18.42 27.72
CA THR A 660 -2.07 -18.51 28.56
C THR A 660 -2.88 -17.23 28.45
N ASN A 661 -4.21 -17.31 28.55
CA ASN A 661 -5.08 -16.12 28.55
C ASN A 661 -6.04 -16.21 29.74
N HIS A 662 -6.04 -15.17 30.57
CA HIS A 662 -6.87 -15.10 31.77
C HIS A 662 -8.04 -14.15 31.53
N PHE A 663 -9.17 -14.42 32.18
CA PHE A 663 -10.41 -13.68 31.96
C PHE A 663 -10.93 -13.11 33.28
N LEU A 664 -11.25 -11.81 33.28
CA LEU A 664 -11.91 -11.12 34.36
C LEU A 664 -13.43 -11.17 34.15
N HIS A 665 -14.17 -11.37 35.25
CA HIS A 665 -15.59 -11.08 35.28
C HIS A 665 -15.76 -9.59 35.58
N VAL A 666 -16.39 -8.86 34.67
CA VAL A 666 -16.53 -7.40 34.71
C VAL A 666 -17.99 -7.04 34.47
N LYS A 667 -18.45 -5.95 35.08
CA LYS A 667 -19.79 -5.40 34.89
C LYS A 667 -19.72 -4.24 33.90
N ASN A 668 -20.39 -4.39 32.76
CA ASN A 668 -20.44 -3.36 31.72
C ASN A 668 -21.04 -2.06 32.25
N TYR A 669 -20.35 -0.93 32.05
CA TYR A 669 -20.72 0.35 32.66
C TYR A 669 -22.03 0.90 32.08
N GLU A 670 -22.26 0.74 30.77
CA GLU A 670 -23.46 1.24 30.08
C GLU A 670 -24.66 0.30 30.24
N THR A 671 -24.44 -1.01 30.17
CA THR A 671 -25.55 -1.99 30.15
C THR A 671 -25.84 -2.64 31.50
N GLY A 672 -24.95 -2.46 32.49
CA GLY A 672 -25.05 -3.05 33.83
C GLY A 672 -24.88 -4.57 33.90
N LYS A 673 -24.60 -5.25 32.78
CA LYS A 673 -24.51 -6.72 32.69
C LYS A 673 -23.12 -7.23 33.07
N LEU A 674 -23.07 -8.43 33.66
CA LEU A 674 -21.82 -9.17 33.87
C LEU A 674 -21.37 -9.83 32.55
N GLU A 675 -20.13 -9.56 32.17
CA GLU A 675 -19.46 -9.98 30.94
C GLU A 675 -18.05 -10.52 31.30
N MET A 676 -17.50 -11.41 30.48
CA MET A 676 -16.11 -11.89 30.66
C MET A 676 -15.19 -11.23 29.62
N ILE A 677 -14.10 -10.61 30.08
CA ILE A 677 -13.07 -10.03 29.21
C ILE A 677 -11.70 -10.67 29.45
N SER A 678 -10.89 -10.78 28.40
CA SER A 678 -9.49 -11.19 28.52
C SER A 678 -8.65 -10.08 29.17
N THR A 679 -7.70 -10.41 30.04
CA THR A 679 -6.74 -9.41 30.57
C THR A 679 -5.84 -8.81 29.48
N LYS A 680 -5.61 -9.55 28.38
CA LYS A 680 -4.93 -9.04 27.17
C LYS A 680 -5.81 -8.10 26.33
N ALA A 681 -7.11 -8.00 26.63
CA ALA A 681 -8.04 -7.07 25.98
C ALA A 681 -8.22 -5.75 26.75
N VAL A 682 -7.44 -5.52 27.81
CA VAL A 682 -7.39 -4.29 28.59
C VAL A 682 -6.32 -3.34 28.04
N ILE A 683 -6.66 -2.06 27.87
CA ILE A 683 -5.72 -0.96 27.60
C ILE A 683 -5.36 -0.21 28.89
N ASN A 684 -6.36 0.10 29.73
CA ASN A 684 -6.18 1.01 30.86
C ASN A 684 -7.06 0.61 32.05
N VAL A 685 -6.67 1.04 33.24
CA VAL A 685 -7.36 0.78 34.50
C VAL A 685 -7.35 2.06 35.35
N LYS A 686 -8.48 2.41 35.95
CA LYS A 686 -8.64 3.61 36.80
C LYS A 686 -9.47 3.26 38.03
N ALA A 687 -9.08 3.74 39.20
CA ALA A 687 -9.95 3.65 40.37
C ALA A 687 -11.23 4.49 40.17
N ILE A 688 -12.34 4.03 40.74
CA ILE A 688 -13.58 4.80 40.88
C ILE A 688 -13.77 5.04 42.39
N GLU A 689 -14.10 6.27 42.76
CA GLU A 689 -14.54 6.65 44.11
C GLU A 689 -16.07 6.59 44.23
#